data_AF-A0A1P8KMZ3-F1
#
_entry.id   AF-A0A1P8KMZ3-F1
#
_cell.length_a   1.000
_cell.length_b   1.000
_cell.length_c   1.000
_cell.angle_alpha   90.00
_cell.angle_beta   90.00
_cell.angle_gamma   90.00
#
_symmetry.space_group_name_H-M   'P 1'
#
loop_
_entity.id
_entity.type
_entity.pdbx_description
1 polymer ?
#
loop_
_entity_poly.entity_id
_entity_poly.type
_entity_poly.pdbx_seq_one_letter_code
_entity_poly.pdbx_strand_id
1 'polypeptide(L)'
;MKKIFLLTTILAGSLFSATFNVSTTPELRTALSTASTNGENDTIILADGTYKTTDDGEGTFVFLNQDCKNISLRGSDDNETFLDGNSTNRVIEFLGECQSNIHIEKLSIQNGNGNNSGAAGIYSTHDISITSSTINNNINAFVGGIQAKNIIIRNSKILNNIGDNTGGVYTEYSKNFEIYDSNISNNKATSTHTGSNATGGLKNVDKVFNCYFESNEVSTTNANAAVSATTIENSYFINNKGPQSSYTGTGNLYNSIVKDNDNIGFAGNSINSLFINNSTGLKLWDDVSIGNIFIDNQTAIQTLGSATIKNTFFSNETYDIFNGSDSSFPTVLFSNLNSEKVMGSFVENYHTIYTTLGFVDEDNGDYHLTPTSDLIDAGTTTIEGLNLPTTDLDGKARIVGASIDIGPYEFSTTRPTINSFTYTGNTQELNELTFTTNYTLTDGRYINSVSYDFENNETWTTSNTHTYNTAGTYTVKVKITDSEGEFSIQSKEIIITELDFASMTNEQKLIKAIDSQYYDEIIAIISDKESTSTSSGITTGENNVTSDPSSYNLITKAQSDSLVSLSQTSGYNDGLIAGKQYAQDNLAEFNLVTTTTRDADVQAATTSGITTGKQYVQDNLTEFNLITKTASDIAIASAITTGQANVTANPSTFGLITIADKDTAVSSAVEQGKQIVLSSPSSFGLELKEPLTKAKIDALSSGWHNISSPSEIMDLTIFDNASIVWIFNSTSNSWEAYSSNSTYIKQIENDSTIKLATKINAAAGIWVLK
;
A
#
# COMPACT_ATOMS: atom_id res chain seq x y z
N MET A 1 57.07 -43.97 12.06
CA MET A 1 55.84 -43.40 11.48
C MET A 1 54.97 -42.78 12.58
N LYS A 2 54.89 -41.45 12.65
CA LYS A 2 53.73 -40.70 13.17
C LYS A 2 53.60 -39.48 12.26
N LYS A 3 52.47 -39.35 11.55
CA LYS A 3 52.29 -38.29 10.55
C LYS A 3 51.96 -36.97 11.25
N ILE A 4 52.59 -35.90 10.79
CA ILE A 4 52.20 -34.52 11.08
C ILE A 4 50.84 -34.30 10.42
N PHE A 5 49.83 -33.90 11.20
CA PHE A 5 48.60 -33.34 10.66
C PHE A 5 48.73 -31.82 10.71
N LEU A 6 49.01 -31.23 9.55
CA LEU A 6 48.94 -29.78 9.36
C LEU A 6 47.46 -29.42 9.27
N LEU A 7 46.94 -28.71 10.27
CA LEU A 7 45.55 -28.27 10.29
C LEU A 7 45.41 -27.07 9.35
N THR A 8 45.19 -27.32 8.06
CA THR A 8 44.75 -26.29 7.12
C THR A 8 43.35 -25.85 7.51
N THR A 9 43.24 -24.70 8.18
CA THR A 9 42.00 -23.94 8.30
C THR A 9 41.52 -23.57 6.91
N ILE A 10 40.56 -24.35 6.39
CA ILE A 10 39.73 -23.93 5.27
C ILE A 10 38.95 -22.73 5.79
N LEU A 11 39.33 -21.54 5.33
CA LEU A 11 38.53 -20.35 5.52
C LEU A 11 37.25 -20.58 4.70
N ALA A 12 36.15 -20.88 5.38
CA ALA A 12 34.85 -20.92 4.73
C ALA A 12 34.60 -19.52 4.17
N GLY A 13 34.61 -19.38 2.85
CA GLY A 13 34.28 -18.12 2.20
C GLY A 13 32.90 -17.70 2.66
N SER A 14 32.78 -16.49 3.20
CA SER A 14 31.50 -15.82 3.36
C SER A 14 30.76 -15.93 2.03
N LEU A 15 29.49 -16.31 2.06
CA LEU A 15 28.59 -16.10 0.94
C LEU A 15 28.37 -14.59 0.83
N PHE A 16 29.30 -13.91 0.17
CA PHE A 16 29.12 -12.53 -0.21
C PHE A 16 28.00 -12.46 -1.27
N SER A 17 27.26 -11.36 -1.21
CA SER A 17 26.24 -11.02 -2.17
C SER A 17 26.45 -9.57 -2.54
N ALA A 18 26.80 -9.30 -3.79
CA ALA A 18 27.00 -7.94 -4.24
C ALA A 18 25.63 -7.27 -4.44
N THR A 19 25.57 -5.98 -4.11
CA THR A 19 24.39 -5.15 -4.35
C THR A 19 24.79 -3.98 -5.25
N PHE A 20 24.13 -3.88 -6.39
CA PHE A 20 24.34 -2.81 -7.37
C PHE A 20 23.11 -1.90 -7.36
N ASN A 21 23.28 -0.63 -6.97
CA ASN A 21 22.23 0.37 -7.13
C ASN A 21 22.44 1.07 -8.47
N VAL A 22 21.44 1.11 -9.33
CA VAL A 22 21.52 1.66 -10.68
C VAL A 22 20.40 2.65 -10.95
N SER A 23 20.69 3.75 -11.64
CA SER A 23 19.75 4.84 -11.94
C SER A 23 19.62 5.13 -13.43
N THR A 24 20.44 4.47 -14.27
CA THR A 24 20.47 4.66 -15.72
C THR A 24 20.70 3.35 -16.47
N THR A 25 20.30 3.30 -17.75
CA THR A 25 20.51 2.15 -18.65
C THR A 25 21.98 1.67 -18.72
N PRO A 26 23.00 2.55 -18.88
CA PRO A 26 24.40 2.12 -18.87
C PRO A 26 24.87 1.54 -17.53
N GLU A 27 24.38 2.06 -16.40
CA GLU A 27 24.66 1.50 -15.07
C GLU A 27 24.05 0.11 -14.92
N LEU A 28 22.81 -0.11 -15.37
CA LEU A 28 22.16 -1.42 -15.38
C LEU A 28 22.95 -2.45 -16.19
N ARG A 29 23.41 -2.11 -17.41
CA ARG A 29 24.26 -3.01 -18.21
C ARG A 29 25.59 -3.32 -17.53
N THR A 30 26.21 -2.32 -16.91
CA THR A 30 27.47 -2.48 -16.16
C THR A 30 27.27 -3.41 -14.96
N ALA A 31 26.16 -3.27 -14.23
CA ALA A 31 25.79 -4.14 -13.12
C ALA A 31 25.53 -5.59 -13.59
N LEU A 32 24.73 -5.80 -14.65
CA LEU A 32 24.45 -7.12 -15.22
C LEU A 32 25.75 -7.84 -15.66
N SER A 33 26.66 -7.13 -16.32
CA SER A 33 27.96 -7.68 -16.77
C SER A 33 28.93 -7.97 -15.62
N THR A 34 28.89 -7.16 -14.55
CA THR A 34 29.72 -7.38 -13.36
C THR A 34 29.21 -8.56 -12.54
N ALA A 35 27.89 -8.60 -12.29
CA ALA A 35 27.19 -9.68 -11.62
C ALA A 35 27.49 -11.04 -12.29
N SER A 36 27.44 -11.11 -13.62
CA SER A 36 27.55 -12.39 -14.33
C SER A 36 28.93 -13.06 -14.29
N THR A 37 29.92 -12.48 -13.59
CA THR A 37 31.31 -12.96 -13.51
C THR A 37 32.00 -12.75 -12.16
N ASN A 38 31.35 -12.18 -11.15
CA ASN A 38 32.01 -11.81 -9.88
C ASN A 38 32.17 -12.99 -8.89
N GLY A 39 31.45 -14.09 -9.09
CA GLY A 39 31.46 -15.27 -8.22
C GLY A 39 30.57 -15.17 -6.96
N GLU A 40 29.70 -14.17 -6.87
CA GLU A 40 28.80 -13.87 -5.75
C GLU A 40 27.32 -13.97 -6.19
N ASN A 41 26.36 -14.11 -5.26
CA ASN A 41 24.94 -13.99 -5.64
C ASN A 41 24.55 -12.51 -5.67
N ASP A 42 23.90 -12.03 -6.72
CA ASP A 42 23.76 -10.59 -6.93
C ASP A 42 22.34 -10.07 -6.70
N THR A 43 22.26 -8.83 -6.25
CA THR A 43 21.03 -8.03 -6.28
C THR A 43 21.29 -6.73 -7.02
N ILE A 44 20.55 -6.49 -8.10
CA ILE A 44 20.50 -5.19 -8.77
C ILE A 44 19.23 -4.48 -8.30
N ILE A 45 19.40 -3.33 -7.65
CA ILE A 45 18.35 -2.44 -7.20
C ILE A 45 18.25 -1.30 -8.23
N LEU A 46 17.10 -1.21 -8.88
CA LEU A 46 16.79 -0.19 -9.87
C LEU A 46 16.04 0.95 -9.16
N ALA A 47 16.44 2.19 -9.43
CA ALA A 47 15.69 3.37 -9.04
C ALA A 47 14.48 3.58 -9.97
N ASP A 48 13.50 4.34 -9.49
CA ASP A 48 12.29 4.68 -10.23
C ASP A 48 12.63 5.33 -11.59
N GLY A 49 11.93 4.90 -12.65
CA GLY A 49 12.18 5.36 -14.01
C GLY A 49 12.11 4.26 -15.07
N THR A 50 12.38 4.65 -16.32
CA THR A 50 12.33 3.76 -17.49
C THR A 50 13.73 3.54 -18.05
N TYR A 51 14.17 2.28 -18.06
CA TYR A 51 15.43 1.82 -18.62
C TYR A 51 15.14 1.20 -19.99
N LYS A 52 15.44 1.91 -21.08
CA LYS A 52 15.13 1.45 -22.43
C LYS A 52 16.33 0.75 -23.06
N THR A 53 16.06 -0.36 -23.76
CA THR A 53 17.02 -1.06 -24.61
C THR A 53 17.72 -0.16 -25.65
N THR A 54 17.13 1.00 -25.98
CA THR A 54 17.62 1.94 -26.98
C THR A 54 18.33 3.18 -26.42
N ASP A 55 18.39 3.41 -25.11
CA ASP A 55 18.94 4.68 -24.55
C ASP A 55 20.43 4.88 -24.88
N ASP A 56 21.18 3.78 -24.98
CA ASP A 56 22.60 3.74 -25.33
C ASP A 56 22.88 3.11 -26.71
N GLY A 57 21.84 2.59 -27.38
CA GLY A 57 21.95 1.93 -28.68
C GLY A 57 22.43 0.47 -28.65
N GLU A 58 22.67 -0.11 -27.48
CA GLU A 58 23.21 -1.47 -27.33
C GLU A 58 22.13 -2.58 -27.41
N GLY A 59 20.84 -2.23 -27.41
CA GLY A 59 19.73 -3.17 -27.63
C GLY A 59 19.30 -3.93 -26.37
N THR A 60 18.85 -5.18 -26.54
CA THR A 60 18.34 -6.06 -25.48
C THR A 60 19.23 -6.07 -24.23
N PHE A 61 18.65 -6.09 -23.01
CA PHE A 61 19.43 -6.33 -21.80
C PHE A 61 19.87 -7.80 -21.73
N VAL A 62 21.14 -8.08 -21.44
CA VAL A 62 21.67 -9.45 -21.43
C VAL A 62 22.43 -9.71 -20.12
N PHE A 63 22.04 -10.78 -19.44
CA PHE A 63 22.79 -11.40 -18.36
C PHE A 63 23.35 -12.74 -18.86
N LEU A 64 24.67 -12.80 -19.09
CA LEU A 64 25.37 -14.02 -19.54
C LEU A 64 26.10 -14.68 -18.37
N ASN A 65 25.38 -15.51 -17.62
CA ASN A 65 25.87 -16.16 -16.40
C ASN A 65 27.04 -17.09 -16.69
N GLN A 66 28.21 -16.80 -16.09
CA GLN A 66 29.45 -17.56 -16.27
C GLN A 66 30.00 -18.15 -14.96
N ASP A 67 29.45 -17.78 -13.79
CA ASP A 67 29.89 -18.24 -12.46
C ASP A 67 28.83 -19.05 -11.69
N CYS A 68 27.67 -19.25 -12.31
CA CYS A 68 26.57 -20.07 -11.84
C CYS A 68 25.91 -19.55 -10.55
N LYS A 69 25.86 -18.23 -10.41
CA LYS A 69 25.24 -17.56 -9.25
C LYS A 69 23.84 -17.06 -9.56
N ASN A 70 23.05 -16.89 -8.49
CA ASN A 70 21.70 -16.38 -8.60
C ASN A 70 21.74 -14.86 -8.71
N ILE A 71 20.82 -14.27 -9.46
CA ILE A 71 20.66 -12.82 -9.59
C ILE A 71 19.22 -12.42 -9.28
N SER A 72 19.06 -11.34 -8.52
CA SER A 72 17.79 -10.66 -8.28
C SER A 72 17.79 -9.28 -8.91
N LEU A 73 16.74 -8.95 -9.66
CA LEU A 73 16.44 -7.61 -10.14
C LEU A 73 15.25 -7.08 -9.34
N ARG A 74 15.39 -5.91 -8.72
CA ARG A 74 14.39 -5.35 -7.79
C ARG A 74 14.14 -3.89 -8.09
N GLY A 75 12.89 -3.52 -8.32
CA GLY A 75 12.44 -2.12 -8.33
C GLY A 75 11.77 -1.73 -7.01
N SER A 76 11.24 -0.51 -6.96
CA SER A 76 10.43 -0.02 -5.84
C SER A 76 9.00 -0.55 -5.89
N ASP A 77 8.38 -0.40 -7.07
CA ASP A 77 7.01 -0.73 -7.42
C ASP A 77 6.89 -1.04 -8.93
N ASP A 78 5.95 -1.91 -9.31
CA ASP A 78 5.76 -2.32 -10.70
C ASP A 78 5.15 -1.25 -11.61
N ASN A 79 4.70 -0.12 -11.04
CA ASN A 79 4.17 1.05 -11.76
C ASN A 79 5.15 2.23 -11.80
N GLU A 80 6.33 2.11 -11.18
CA GLU A 80 7.36 3.16 -11.13
C GLU A 80 8.69 2.74 -11.78
N THR A 81 9.02 1.44 -11.76
CA THR A 81 10.31 0.93 -12.28
C THR A 81 10.11 0.04 -13.51
N PHE A 82 10.61 0.47 -14.67
CA PHE A 82 10.33 -0.14 -15.97
C PHE A 82 11.60 -0.57 -16.72
N LEU A 83 11.69 -1.84 -17.11
CA LEU A 83 12.54 -2.30 -18.20
C LEU A 83 11.73 -2.30 -19.50
N ASP A 84 12.20 -1.58 -20.51
CA ASP A 84 11.38 -1.26 -21.68
C ASP A 84 12.12 -1.60 -22.99
N GLY A 85 11.51 -2.46 -23.81
CA GLY A 85 12.05 -2.88 -25.12
C GLY A 85 11.91 -1.84 -26.23
N ASN A 86 11.27 -0.70 -25.93
CA ASN A 86 10.94 0.44 -26.79
C ASN A 86 10.26 0.05 -28.12
N SER A 87 9.54 -1.08 -28.12
CA SER A 87 8.94 -1.73 -29.29
C SER A 87 9.93 -2.13 -30.39
N THR A 88 11.24 -2.12 -30.10
CA THR A 88 12.32 -2.42 -31.06
C THR A 88 13.11 -3.68 -30.75
N ASN A 89 13.22 -4.04 -29.47
CA ASN A 89 14.05 -5.16 -29.02
C ASN A 89 13.30 -6.00 -28.00
N ARG A 90 13.70 -7.28 -27.85
CA ARG A 90 13.38 -8.06 -26.66
C ARG A 90 13.85 -7.28 -25.43
N VAL A 91 13.11 -7.32 -24.33
CA VAL A 91 13.48 -6.54 -23.14
C VAL A 91 14.74 -7.12 -22.50
N ILE A 92 14.70 -8.38 -22.04
CA ILE A 92 15.80 -9.00 -21.30
C ILE A 92 16.03 -10.49 -21.61
N GLU A 93 17.30 -10.88 -21.58
CA GLU A 93 17.80 -12.24 -21.78
C GLU A 93 18.64 -12.73 -20.59
N PHE A 94 18.35 -13.92 -20.10
CA PHE A 94 19.13 -14.61 -19.07
C PHE A 94 19.74 -15.89 -19.67
N LEU A 95 20.99 -15.80 -20.13
CA LEU A 95 21.69 -16.85 -20.89
C LEU A 95 22.85 -17.44 -20.08
N GLY A 96 23.13 -18.74 -20.23
CA GLY A 96 24.25 -19.40 -19.55
C GLY A 96 24.20 -20.92 -19.69
N GLU A 97 25.37 -21.57 -19.60
CA GLU A 97 25.46 -23.04 -19.67
C GLU A 97 25.14 -23.73 -18.33
N CYS A 98 25.30 -23.03 -17.21
CA CYS A 98 25.01 -23.57 -15.88
C CYS A 98 23.74 -22.96 -15.27
N GLN A 99 22.97 -23.79 -14.58
CA GLN A 99 21.67 -23.38 -14.03
C GLN A 99 21.85 -22.49 -12.80
N SER A 100 21.01 -21.45 -12.73
CA SER A 100 20.92 -20.46 -11.68
C SER A 100 19.45 -20.07 -11.51
N ASN A 101 19.10 -19.48 -10.37
CA ASN A 101 17.78 -18.90 -10.15
C ASN A 101 17.81 -17.40 -10.45
N ILE A 102 16.94 -16.97 -11.35
CA ILE A 102 16.66 -15.56 -11.63
C ILE A 102 15.46 -15.13 -10.77
N HIS A 103 15.57 -14.01 -10.07
CA HIS A 103 14.46 -13.42 -9.31
C HIS A 103 14.13 -12.02 -9.79
N ILE A 104 12.85 -11.74 -10.05
CA ILE A 104 12.34 -10.44 -10.47
C ILE A 104 11.25 -10.00 -9.50
N GLU A 105 11.42 -8.82 -8.91
CA GLU A 105 10.50 -8.26 -7.92
C GLU A 105 10.21 -6.78 -8.20
N LYS A 106 8.93 -6.35 -8.14
CA LYS A 106 8.54 -4.94 -8.21
C LYS A 106 9.04 -4.21 -9.47
N LEU A 107 8.88 -4.87 -10.62
CA LEU A 107 9.33 -4.35 -11.92
C LEU A 107 8.25 -4.53 -12.98
N SER A 108 8.13 -3.55 -13.88
CA SER A 108 7.45 -3.72 -15.17
C SER A 108 8.46 -4.10 -16.26
N ILE A 109 8.16 -5.15 -17.03
CA ILE A 109 8.94 -5.60 -18.20
C ILE A 109 8.02 -5.52 -19.41
N GLN A 110 8.27 -4.53 -20.27
CA GLN A 110 7.27 -4.09 -21.24
C GLN A 110 7.81 -3.69 -22.61
N ASN A 111 6.89 -3.58 -23.56
CA ASN A 111 7.15 -3.09 -24.92
C ASN A 111 8.27 -3.86 -25.65
N GLY A 112 8.47 -5.13 -25.30
CA GLY A 112 9.42 -6.02 -25.97
C GLY A 112 8.99 -6.33 -27.41
N ASN A 113 9.96 -6.45 -28.31
CA ASN A 113 9.76 -6.89 -29.69
C ASN A 113 10.84 -7.92 -30.11
N GLY A 114 10.42 -9.18 -30.28
CA GLY A 114 11.33 -10.31 -30.49
C GLY A 114 11.63 -10.64 -31.96
N ASN A 115 12.76 -11.33 -32.19
CA ASN A 115 13.23 -11.74 -33.51
C ASN A 115 12.85 -13.20 -33.85
N ASN A 116 11.54 -13.46 -33.96
CA ASN A 116 10.93 -14.74 -34.38
C ASN A 116 11.30 -16.00 -33.57
N SER A 117 12.01 -15.84 -32.45
CA SER A 117 12.41 -16.92 -31.55
C SER A 117 12.33 -16.43 -30.11
N GLY A 118 12.26 -17.37 -29.14
CA GLY A 118 12.13 -17.04 -27.72
C GLY A 118 10.85 -16.25 -27.39
N ALA A 119 10.92 -15.47 -26.31
CA ALA A 119 9.90 -14.48 -25.96
C ALA A 119 10.32 -13.03 -26.26
N ALA A 120 9.40 -12.07 -26.24
CA ALA A 120 9.72 -10.64 -26.38
C ALA A 120 9.95 -9.92 -25.04
N GLY A 121 9.24 -10.30 -23.97
CA GLY A 121 9.51 -9.77 -22.62
C GLY A 121 10.79 -10.37 -22.04
N ILE A 122 10.69 -11.61 -21.54
CA ILE A 122 11.79 -12.32 -20.89
C ILE A 122 12.09 -13.62 -21.61
N TYR A 123 13.32 -13.78 -22.11
CA TYR A 123 13.83 -15.09 -22.56
C TYR A 123 14.90 -15.59 -21.60
N SER A 124 14.79 -16.83 -21.14
CA SER A 124 15.72 -17.41 -20.15
C SER A 124 16.06 -18.87 -20.47
N THR A 125 17.34 -19.22 -20.41
CA THR A 125 17.80 -20.64 -20.38
C THR A 125 17.87 -21.19 -18.95
N HIS A 126 17.45 -20.39 -17.98
CA HIS A 126 17.49 -20.62 -16.54
C HIS A 126 16.10 -20.67 -15.92
N ASP A 127 16.05 -21.01 -14.64
CA ASP A 127 14.84 -21.01 -13.84
C ASP A 127 14.52 -19.59 -13.37
N ILE A 128 13.25 -19.19 -13.45
CA ILE A 128 12.83 -17.82 -13.13
C ILE A 128 11.71 -17.80 -12.09
N SER A 129 11.82 -16.86 -11.15
CA SER A 129 10.82 -16.55 -10.15
C SER A 129 10.43 -15.08 -10.25
N ILE A 130 9.13 -14.80 -10.30
CA ILE A 130 8.59 -13.45 -10.48
C ILE A 130 7.57 -13.18 -9.38
N THR A 131 7.70 -12.04 -8.69
CA THR A 131 6.82 -11.65 -7.59
C THR A 131 6.46 -10.17 -7.70
N SER A 132 5.19 -9.81 -7.47
CA SER A 132 4.76 -8.40 -7.41
C SER A 132 5.23 -7.57 -8.61
N SER A 133 5.14 -8.14 -9.82
CA SER A 133 5.71 -7.56 -11.05
C SER A 133 4.72 -7.63 -12.21
N THR A 134 4.94 -6.82 -13.24
CA THR A 134 4.09 -6.74 -14.43
C THR A 134 4.87 -7.07 -15.70
N ILE A 135 4.31 -7.94 -16.55
CA ILE A 135 4.83 -8.28 -17.88
C ILE A 135 3.81 -7.81 -18.90
N ASN A 136 4.07 -6.70 -19.59
CA ASN A 136 3.05 -5.95 -20.32
C ASN A 136 3.41 -5.65 -21.78
N ASN A 137 2.45 -5.83 -22.70
CA ASN A 137 2.55 -5.34 -24.08
C ASN A 137 3.83 -5.83 -24.83
N ASN A 138 4.26 -7.06 -24.58
CA ASN A 138 5.41 -7.66 -25.28
C ASN A 138 4.92 -8.46 -26.50
N ILE A 139 5.54 -8.24 -27.67
CA ILE A 139 5.07 -8.73 -28.97
C ILE A 139 6.17 -9.55 -29.67
N ASN A 140 5.89 -10.80 -30.04
CA ASN A 140 6.84 -11.64 -30.79
C ASN A 140 6.13 -12.58 -31.78
N ALA A 141 6.84 -13.05 -32.80
CA ALA A 141 6.36 -14.13 -33.67
C ALA A 141 6.52 -15.54 -33.06
N PHE A 142 6.71 -15.67 -31.74
CA PHE A 142 6.62 -16.96 -31.04
C PHE A 142 5.94 -16.84 -29.66
N VAL A 143 6.62 -16.28 -28.66
CA VAL A 143 6.03 -16.01 -27.32
C VAL A 143 6.03 -14.52 -27.02
N GLY A 144 4.91 -13.95 -26.57
CA GLY A 144 4.84 -12.53 -26.20
C GLY A 144 5.61 -12.24 -24.92
N GLY A 145 5.07 -12.68 -23.77
CA GLY A 145 5.58 -12.36 -22.44
C GLY A 145 6.88 -13.09 -22.06
N ILE A 146 6.78 -14.33 -21.58
CA ILE A 146 7.91 -15.06 -20.96
C ILE A 146 8.13 -16.44 -21.60
N GLN A 147 9.38 -16.77 -21.89
CA GLN A 147 9.83 -18.13 -22.17
C GLN A 147 11.03 -18.48 -21.30
N ALA A 148 10.87 -19.53 -20.50
CA ALA A 148 11.93 -20.06 -19.63
C ALA A 148 11.78 -21.58 -19.45
N LYS A 149 12.69 -22.18 -18.68
CA LYS A 149 12.69 -23.61 -18.39
C LYS A 149 11.70 -23.94 -17.27
N ASN A 150 12.04 -23.61 -16.03
CA ASN A 150 11.11 -23.65 -14.89
C ASN A 150 10.65 -22.21 -14.57
N ILE A 151 9.38 -22.04 -14.19
CA ILE A 151 8.76 -20.73 -13.93
C ILE A 151 7.95 -20.78 -12.63
N ILE A 152 8.12 -19.79 -11.75
CA ILE A 152 7.22 -19.60 -10.62
C ILE A 152 6.79 -18.13 -10.57
N ILE A 153 5.47 -17.88 -10.66
CA ILE A 153 4.91 -16.52 -10.68
C ILE A 153 3.97 -16.35 -9.48
N ARG A 154 4.09 -15.25 -8.73
CA ARG A 154 3.22 -14.91 -7.58
C ARG A 154 2.81 -13.45 -7.59
N ASN A 155 1.58 -13.12 -7.20
CA ASN A 155 1.12 -11.74 -7.03
C ASN A 155 1.46 -10.82 -8.21
N SER A 156 1.36 -11.30 -9.45
CA SER A 156 1.93 -10.64 -10.63
C SER A 156 0.91 -10.49 -11.76
N LYS A 157 1.19 -9.59 -12.71
CA LYS A 157 0.30 -9.28 -13.83
C LYS A 157 0.95 -9.67 -15.16
N ILE A 158 0.30 -10.52 -15.95
CA ILE A 158 0.70 -10.89 -17.31
C ILE A 158 -0.34 -10.29 -18.26
N LEU A 159 -0.02 -9.15 -18.88
CA LEU A 159 -0.99 -8.26 -19.53
C LEU A 159 -0.67 -7.99 -20.99
N ASN A 160 -1.67 -8.01 -21.86
CA ASN A 160 -1.58 -7.49 -23.24
C ASN A 160 -0.46 -8.11 -24.12
N ASN A 161 0.10 -9.27 -23.75
CA ASN A 161 1.23 -9.84 -24.48
C ASN A 161 0.75 -10.61 -25.71
N ILE A 162 1.44 -10.44 -26.83
CA ILE A 162 1.04 -10.99 -28.13
C ILE A 162 2.16 -11.89 -28.66
N GLY A 163 1.83 -13.17 -28.87
CA GLY A 163 2.75 -14.15 -29.46
C GLY A 163 2.09 -14.87 -30.62
N ASP A 164 2.85 -15.34 -31.60
CA ASP A 164 2.24 -16.22 -32.61
C ASP A 164 1.77 -17.54 -31.97
N ASN A 165 2.64 -18.19 -31.19
CA ASN A 165 2.30 -19.44 -30.53
C ASN A 165 1.70 -19.25 -29.13
N THR A 166 2.26 -18.37 -28.30
CA THR A 166 1.78 -18.14 -26.93
C THR A 166 1.80 -16.66 -26.57
N GLY A 167 0.67 -16.08 -26.17
CA GLY A 167 0.60 -14.66 -25.80
C GLY A 167 1.37 -14.37 -24.52
N GLY A 168 0.94 -14.95 -23.41
CA GLY A 168 1.52 -14.76 -22.07
C GLY A 168 2.84 -15.51 -21.85
N VAL A 169 2.76 -16.75 -21.36
CA VAL A 169 3.92 -17.48 -20.80
C VAL A 169 4.00 -18.92 -21.32
N TYR A 170 5.21 -19.37 -21.66
CA TYR A 170 5.50 -20.71 -22.17
C TYR A 170 6.71 -21.34 -21.46
N THR A 171 6.58 -22.58 -21.00
CA THR A 171 7.71 -23.40 -20.53
C THR A 171 8.10 -24.51 -21.49
N GLU A 172 9.41 -24.73 -21.60
CA GLU A 172 9.99 -25.79 -22.43
C GLU A 172 9.98 -27.15 -21.72
N TYR A 173 9.14 -28.06 -22.23
CA TYR A 173 9.15 -29.52 -22.00
C TYR A 173 9.10 -30.03 -20.54
N SER A 174 8.98 -29.13 -19.56
CA SER A 174 8.96 -29.45 -18.13
C SER A 174 7.76 -28.79 -17.46
N LYS A 175 6.95 -29.60 -16.78
CA LYS A 175 5.82 -29.15 -15.96
C LYS A 175 6.31 -28.63 -14.60
N ASN A 176 7.22 -27.67 -14.65
CA ASN A 176 7.71 -26.94 -13.47
C ASN A 176 7.31 -25.47 -13.63
N PHE A 177 6.05 -25.24 -14.00
CA PHE A 177 5.44 -23.93 -14.08
C PHE A 177 4.28 -23.86 -13.09
N GLU A 178 4.47 -23.08 -12.03
CA GLU A 178 3.44 -22.79 -11.04
C GLU A 178 3.09 -21.30 -11.07
N ILE A 179 1.80 -20.98 -10.93
CA ILE A 179 1.34 -19.59 -10.80
C ILE A 179 0.29 -19.46 -9.69
N TYR A 180 0.46 -18.40 -8.89
CA TYR A 180 -0.34 -18.11 -7.71
C TYR A 180 -0.77 -16.65 -7.69
N ASP A 181 -1.99 -16.36 -7.22
CA ASP A 181 -2.43 -15.01 -6.81
C ASP A 181 -2.25 -13.95 -7.92
N SER A 182 -2.38 -14.34 -9.19
CA SER A 182 -1.91 -13.53 -10.33
C SER A 182 -3.01 -13.26 -11.36
N ASN A 183 -2.86 -12.14 -12.07
CA ASN A 183 -3.78 -11.72 -13.13
C ASN A 183 -3.15 -11.97 -14.52
N ILE A 184 -3.87 -12.64 -15.40
CA ILE A 184 -3.48 -12.97 -16.77
C ILE A 184 -4.58 -12.43 -17.70
N SER A 185 -4.38 -11.24 -18.26
CA SER A 185 -5.43 -10.56 -19.01
C SER A 185 -4.99 -10.05 -20.38
N ASN A 186 -5.92 -10.11 -21.35
CA ASN A 186 -5.75 -9.56 -22.71
C ASN A 186 -4.55 -10.14 -23.50
N ASN A 187 -4.01 -11.31 -23.12
CA ASN A 187 -2.91 -11.93 -23.85
C ASN A 187 -3.45 -12.68 -25.07
N LYS A 188 -2.73 -12.61 -26.19
CA LYS A 188 -3.21 -13.07 -27.49
C LYS A 188 -2.24 -13.99 -28.21
N ALA A 189 -2.74 -15.13 -28.67
CA ALA A 189 -2.05 -16.02 -29.60
C ALA A 189 -2.54 -15.81 -31.04
N THR A 190 -1.65 -15.38 -31.94
CA THR A 190 -2.00 -14.96 -33.30
C THR A 190 -1.80 -16.01 -34.40
N SER A 191 -1.25 -17.19 -34.07
CA SER A 191 -0.97 -18.25 -35.04
C SER A 191 -2.16 -18.49 -35.97
N THR A 192 -1.85 -18.58 -37.26
CA THR A 192 -2.77 -19.00 -38.33
C THR A 192 -2.52 -20.44 -38.78
N HIS A 193 -1.58 -21.14 -38.14
CA HIS A 193 -1.14 -22.48 -38.51
C HIS A 193 -2.12 -23.56 -38.01
N THR A 194 -2.82 -24.23 -38.93
CA THR A 194 -3.74 -25.33 -38.60
C THR A 194 -3.04 -26.44 -37.83
N GLY A 195 -3.54 -26.78 -36.64
CA GLY A 195 -2.94 -27.80 -35.78
C GLY A 195 -1.81 -27.30 -34.87
N SER A 196 -1.59 -25.98 -34.76
CA SER A 196 -0.74 -25.43 -33.72
C SER A 196 -1.47 -25.43 -32.37
N ASN A 197 -0.92 -26.13 -31.37
CA ASN A 197 -1.34 -26.04 -29.97
C ASN A 197 -0.96 -24.65 -29.39
N ALA A 198 -1.59 -23.59 -29.88
CA ALA A 198 -1.35 -22.22 -29.46
C ALA A 198 -2.06 -21.91 -28.14
N THR A 199 -1.64 -20.87 -27.41
CA THR A 199 -2.29 -20.49 -26.15
C THR A 199 -2.28 -18.98 -25.90
N GLY A 200 -3.44 -18.34 -25.72
CA GLY A 200 -3.52 -16.89 -25.47
C GLY A 200 -2.79 -16.49 -24.18
N GLY A 201 -3.20 -17.03 -23.03
CA GLY A 201 -2.54 -16.82 -21.74
C GLY A 201 -1.29 -17.69 -21.52
N LEU A 202 -1.44 -18.80 -20.76
CA LEU A 202 -0.29 -19.57 -20.23
C LEU A 202 -0.26 -21.02 -20.75
N LYS A 203 0.92 -21.53 -21.09
CA LYS A 203 1.10 -22.85 -21.70
C LYS A 203 2.09 -23.71 -20.93
N ASN A 204 1.79 -25.02 -20.86
CA ASN A 204 2.55 -26.04 -20.13
C ASN A 204 2.63 -25.80 -18.61
N VAL A 205 1.55 -25.27 -18.02
CA VAL A 205 1.46 -25.04 -16.57
C VAL A 205 1.28 -26.38 -15.84
N ASP A 206 1.88 -26.50 -14.66
CA ASP A 206 1.57 -27.60 -13.74
C ASP A 206 0.40 -27.19 -12.83
N LYS A 207 0.63 -26.19 -11.97
CA LYS A 207 -0.39 -25.68 -11.04
C LYS A 207 -0.75 -24.21 -11.31
N VAL A 208 -2.05 -23.97 -11.39
CA VAL A 208 -2.69 -22.65 -11.33
C VAL A 208 -3.49 -22.59 -10.03
N PHE A 209 -3.28 -21.56 -9.22
CA PHE A 209 -3.99 -21.40 -7.95
C PHE A 209 -4.35 -19.93 -7.70
N ASN A 210 -5.62 -19.64 -7.34
CA ASN A 210 -6.07 -18.28 -7.02
C ASN A 210 -5.72 -17.25 -8.11
N CYS A 211 -5.92 -17.61 -9.38
CA CYS A 211 -5.55 -16.78 -10.53
C CYS A 211 -6.77 -16.30 -11.31
N TYR A 212 -6.63 -15.13 -11.91
CA TYR A 212 -7.67 -14.50 -12.72
C TYR A 212 -7.24 -14.49 -14.19
N PHE A 213 -8.05 -15.07 -15.08
CA PHE A 213 -7.82 -15.11 -16.52
C PHE A 213 -8.95 -14.38 -17.23
N GLU A 214 -8.67 -13.25 -17.85
CA GLU A 214 -9.71 -12.44 -18.48
C GLU A 214 -9.35 -11.97 -19.89
N SER A 215 -10.33 -12.09 -20.79
CA SER A 215 -10.22 -11.56 -22.16
C SER A 215 -8.98 -12.00 -22.95
N ASN A 216 -8.37 -13.15 -22.58
CA ASN A 216 -7.29 -13.75 -23.36
C ASN A 216 -7.87 -14.38 -24.63
N GLU A 217 -7.14 -14.29 -25.73
CA GLU A 217 -7.63 -14.68 -27.05
C GLU A 217 -6.68 -15.63 -27.78
N VAL A 218 -7.25 -16.51 -28.60
CA VAL A 218 -6.48 -17.26 -29.60
C VAL A 218 -7.20 -17.26 -30.95
N SER A 219 -6.45 -17.14 -32.04
CA SER A 219 -6.99 -17.04 -33.40
C SER A 219 -7.05 -18.38 -34.17
N THR A 220 -6.43 -19.45 -33.65
CA THR A 220 -6.31 -20.76 -34.33
C THR A 220 -7.23 -21.83 -33.76
N THR A 221 -7.67 -22.77 -34.62
CA THR A 221 -8.31 -24.02 -34.19
C THR A 221 -7.31 -24.95 -33.51
N ASN A 222 -7.79 -25.87 -32.65
CA ASN A 222 -6.95 -26.74 -31.81
C ASN A 222 -5.99 -25.98 -30.85
N ALA A 223 -6.47 -24.88 -30.27
CA ALA A 223 -5.71 -24.03 -29.34
C ALA A 223 -6.47 -23.80 -28.01
N ASN A 224 -5.85 -23.07 -27.07
CA ASN A 224 -6.49 -22.60 -25.83
C ASN A 224 -6.49 -21.07 -25.76
N ALA A 225 -7.56 -20.45 -25.27
CA ALA A 225 -7.56 -19.01 -25.07
C ALA A 225 -6.85 -18.61 -23.76
N ALA A 226 -7.15 -19.29 -22.65
CA ALA A 226 -6.69 -18.91 -21.32
C ALA A 226 -5.44 -19.69 -20.87
N VAL A 227 -5.52 -21.02 -20.74
CA VAL A 227 -4.46 -21.82 -20.10
C VAL A 227 -4.43 -23.28 -20.54
N SER A 228 -3.23 -23.86 -20.66
CA SER A 228 -3.02 -25.31 -20.63
C SER A 228 -2.24 -25.67 -19.36
N ALA A 229 -2.97 -26.16 -18.35
CA ALA A 229 -2.47 -26.52 -17.02
C ALA A 229 -2.68 -28.00 -16.68
N THR A 230 -2.09 -28.51 -15.60
CA THR A 230 -2.32 -29.88 -15.08
C THR A 230 -3.32 -29.92 -13.93
N THR A 231 -3.31 -28.88 -13.09
CA THR A 231 -4.30 -28.65 -12.04
C THR A 231 -4.59 -27.15 -11.94
N ILE A 232 -5.88 -26.81 -11.82
CA ILE A 232 -6.41 -25.47 -11.67
C ILE A 232 -7.30 -25.46 -10.43
N GLU A 233 -7.01 -24.58 -9.49
CA GLU A 233 -7.70 -24.46 -8.20
C GLU A 233 -8.07 -23.00 -7.92
N ASN A 234 -9.26 -22.76 -7.34
CA ASN A 234 -9.68 -21.45 -6.83
C ASN A 234 -9.57 -20.30 -7.85
N SER A 235 -9.76 -20.57 -9.15
CA SER A 235 -9.39 -19.64 -10.24
C SER A 235 -10.58 -19.21 -11.08
N TYR A 236 -10.43 -18.07 -11.75
CA TYR A 236 -11.50 -17.39 -12.49
C TYR A 236 -11.13 -17.30 -13.98
N PHE A 237 -12.08 -17.63 -14.85
CA PHE A 237 -11.94 -17.59 -16.31
C PHE A 237 -13.12 -16.82 -16.89
N ILE A 238 -12.89 -15.57 -17.33
CA ILE A 238 -13.94 -14.63 -17.73
C ILE A 238 -13.71 -14.06 -19.13
N ASN A 239 -14.72 -14.11 -20.00
CA ASN A 239 -14.70 -13.47 -21.34
C ASN A 239 -13.50 -13.83 -22.25
N ASN A 240 -12.83 -14.95 -21.99
CA ASN A 240 -11.72 -15.43 -22.84
C ASN A 240 -12.30 -16.06 -24.12
N LYS A 241 -11.57 -16.02 -25.25
CA LYS A 241 -12.12 -16.32 -26.59
C LYS A 241 -11.21 -17.18 -27.48
N GLY A 242 -11.77 -18.26 -28.02
CA GLY A 242 -11.16 -19.06 -29.08
C GLY A 242 -12.14 -19.32 -30.24
N PRO A 243 -11.66 -19.79 -31.41
CA PRO A 243 -12.55 -20.22 -32.48
C PRO A 243 -13.16 -21.58 -32.16
N GLN A 244 -14.28 -21.89 -32.81
CA GLN A 244 -14.89 -23.23 -32.74
C GLN A 244 -13.85 -24.31 -33.09
N SER A 245 -13.93 -25.46 -32.41
CA SER A 245 -12.94 -26.55 -32.42
C SER A 245 -11.59 -26.25 -31.75
N SER A 246 -11.55 -25.33 -30.79
CA SER A 246 -10.54 -25.34 -29.73
C SER A 246 -10.58 -26.66 -28.94
N TYR A 247 -9.54 -27.47 -29.14
CA TYR A 247 -9.27 -28.73 -28.46
C TYR A 247 -7.85 -28.70 -27.90
N THR A 248 -7.69 -28.41 -26.62
CA THR A 248 -6.43 -28.64 -25.90
C THR A 248 -6.74 -28.98 -24.45
N GLY A 249 -6.03 -29.96 -23.90
CA GLY A 249 -6.25 -30.38 -22.52
C GLY A 249 -5.86 -29.28 -21.54
N THR A 250 -6.85 -28.79 -20.79
CA THR A 250 -6.61 -28.48 -19.38
C THR A 250 -6.59 -29.81 -18.61
N GLY A 251 -5.93 -29.81 -17.46
CA GLY A 251 -6.08 -30.85 -16.45
C GLY A 251 -7.18 -30.48 -15.46
N ASN A 252 -7.12 -31.03 -14.25
CA ASN A 252 -8.23 -31.00 -13.32
C ASN A 252 -8.60 -29.57 -12.89
N LEU A 253 -9.90 -29.27 -12.84
CA LEU A 253 -10.46 -27.97 -12.47
C LEU A 253 -11.25 -28.08 -11.17
N TYR A 254 -10.82 -27.36 -10.14
CA TYR A 254 -11.38 -27.41 -8.80
C TYR A 254 -11.77 -26.03 -8.30
N ASN A 255 -12.92 -25.93 -7.62
CA ASN A 255 -13.37 -24.71 -6.92
C ASN A 255 -13.23 -23.43 -7.78
N SER A 256 -13.59 -23.49 -9.07
CA SER A 256 -13.26 -22.43 -10.03
C SER A 256 -14.50 -21.88 -10.72
N ILE A 257 -14.44 -20.63 -11.21
CA ILE A 257 -15.54 -19.96 -11.90
C ILE A 257 -15.16 -19.77 -13.38
N VAL A 258 -16.04 -20.25 -14.27
CA VAL A 258 -15.88 -20.21 -15.73
C VAL A 258 -17.09 -19.50 -16.31
N LYS A 259 -16.93 -18.24 -16.69
CA LYS A 259 -18.05 -17.36 -17.07
C LYS A 259 -17.81 -16.61 -18.39
N ASP A 260 -18.86 -16.49 -19.21
CA ASP A 260 -18.89 -15.69 -20.45
C ASP A 260 -17.81 -16.10 -21.50
N ASN A 261 -17.31 -17.34 -21.47
CA ASN A 261 -16.21 -17.76 -22.35
C ASN A 261 -16.71 -18.33 -23.68
N ASP A 262 -16.10 -17.89 -24.78
CA ASP A 262 -16.41 -18.40 -26.12
C ASP A 262 -15.38 -19.45 -26.57
N ASN A 263 -15.84 -20.67 -26.80
CA ASN A 263 -15.07 -21.85 -27.20
C ASN A 263 -13.77 -22.04 -26.39
N ILE A 264 -13.89 -22.24 -25.08
CA ILE A 264 -12.76 -22.71 -24.26
C ILE A 264 -13.10 -24.09 -23.75
N GLY A 265 -12.52 -25.09 -24.40
CA GLY A 265 -12.61 -26.45 -23.91
C GLY A 265 -11.76 -26.62 -22.66
N PHE A 266 -12.37 -26.46 -21.48
CA PHE A 266 -11.87 -27.15 -20.29
C PHE A 266 -12.07 -28.65 -20.49
N ALA A 267 -11.05 -29.42 -20.13
CA ALA A 267 -10.98 -30.86 -20.17
C ALA A 267 -10.46 -31.40 -18.83
N GLY A 268 -10.62 -32.70 -18.58
CA GLY A 268 -10.19 -33.34 -17.34
C GLY A 268 -11.29 -33.35 -16.27
N ASN A 269 -10.94 -33.84 -15.07
CA ASN A 269 -11.88 -33.89 -13.96
C ASN A 269 -12.28 -32.47 -13.52
N SER A 270 -13.56 -32.25 -13.22
CA SER A 270 -14.06 -30.96 -12.74
C SER A 270 -14.89 -31.13 -11.47
N ILE A 271 -14.52 -30.44 -10.40
CA ILE A 271 -15.17 -30.58 -9.10
C ILE A 271 -15.47 -29.19 -8.52
N ASN A 272 -16.65 -29.03 -7.92
CA ASN A 272 -17.07 -27.82 -7.19
C ASN A 272 -16.96 -26.50 -7.97
N SER A 273 -17.12 -26.52 -9.29
CA SER A 273 -16.91 -25.37 -10.17
C SER A 273 -18.22 -24.84 -10.75
N LEU A 274 -18.24 -23.55 -11.10
CA LEU A 274 -19.42 -22.83 -11.57
C LEU A 274 -19.23 -22.38 -13.03
N PHE A 275 -20.11 -22.82 -13.92
CA PHE A 275 -20.04 -22.58 -15.36
C PHE A 275 -21.25 -21.76 -15.84
N ILE A 276 -21.05 -20.49 -16.20
CA ILE A 276 -22.12 -19.55 -16.55
C ILE A 276 -21.92 -19.02 -17.99
N ASN A 277 -22.95 -19.09 -18.83
CA ASN A 277 -23.00 -18.39 -20.12
C ASN A 277 -21.79 -18.67 -21.05
N ASN A 278 -21.32 -19.93 -21.10
CA ASN A 278 -20.23 -20.32 -22.00
C ASN A 278 -20.76 -21.03 -23.26
N SER A 279 -20.11 -20.84 -24.41
CA SER A 279 -20.44 -21.57 -25.66
C SER A 279 -20.24 -23.09 -25.51
N THR A 280 -19.34 -23.51 -24.63
CA THR A 280 -19.25 -24.87 -24.11
C THR A 280 -18.69 -24.79 -22.69
N GLY A 281 -19.40 -25.31 -21.70
CA GLY A 281 -18.95 -25.27 -20.30
C GLY A 281 -17.74 -26.19 -20.08
N LEU A 282 -17.92 -27.49 -20.31
CA LEU A 282 -16.91 -28.52 -20.02
C LEU A 282 -16.91 -29.63 -21.08
N LYS A 283 -15.71 -30.14 -21.42
CA LYS A 283 -15.51 -31.28 -22.32
C LYS A 283 -14.92 -32.47 -21.56
N LEU A 284 -15.53 -33.64 -21.65
CA LEU A 284 -15.11 -34.84 -20.92
C LEU A 284 -14.76 -36.00 -21.87
N TRP A 285 -13.74 -36.78 -21.51
CA TRP A 285 -13.49 -38.11 -22.07
C TRP A 285 -13.88 -39.17 -21.05
N ASP A 286 -12.91 -39.82 -20.41
CA ASP A 286 -13.14 -40.82 -19.34
C ASP A 286 -12.99 -40.17 -17.95
N ASP A 287 -13.42 -38.90 -17.87
CA ASP A 287 -13.24 -37.98 -16.75
C ASP A 287 -14.43 -37.97 -15.77
N VAL A 288 -14.24 -37.37 -14.60
CA VAL A 288 -15.26 -37.21 -13.56
C VAL A 288 -15.64 -35.75 -13.39
N SER A 289 -16.94 -35.44 -13.47
CA SER A 289 -17.48 -34.10 -13.23
C SER A 289 -18.57 -34.15 -12.14
N ILE A 290 -18.29 -33.58 -10.97
CA ILE A 290 -19.13 -33.74 -9.76
C ILE A 290 -19.25 -32.42 -8.99
N GLY A 291 -20.44 -32.09 -8.48
CA GLY A 291 -20.66 -30.92 -7.63
C GLY A 291 -20.53 -29.59 -8.38
N ASN A 292 -20.60 -29.60 -9.71
CA ASN A 292 -20.57 -28.38 -10.51
C ASN A 292 -21.99 -27.88 -10.79
N ILE A 293 -22.11 -26.57 -11.02
CA ILE A 293 -23.35 -25.94 -11.52
C ILE A 293 -23.10 -25.40 -12.93
N PHE A 294 -24.02 -25.69 -13.86
CA PHE A 294 -24.00 -25.23 -15.25
C PHE A 294 -25.26 -24.43 -15.58
N ILE A 295 -25.09 -23.14 -15.87
CA ILE A 295 -26.15 -22.16 -16.09
C ILE A 295 -25.95 -21.43 -17.42
N ASP A 296 -27.02 -21.29 -18.20
CA ASP A 296 -27.07 -20.51 -19.46
C ASP A 296 -26.00 -20.87 -20.51
N ASN A 297 -25.33 -22.01 -20.38
CA ASN A 297 -24.33 -22.44 -21.36
C ASN A 297 -25.04 -22.91 -22.63
N GLN A 298 -24.46 -22.64 -23.81
CA GLN A 298 -25.02 -23.17 -25.06
C GLN A 298 -25.02 -24.71 -25.05
N THR A 299 -23.92 -25.30 -24.60
CA THR A 299 -23.81 -26.71 -24.21
C THR A 299 -23.06 -26.78 -22.90
N ALA A 300 -23.70 -27.26 -21.84
CA ALA A 300 -23.08 -27.34 -20.51
C ALA A 300 -21.94 -28.37 -20.49
N ILE A 301 -22.26 -29.65 -20.75
CA ILE A 301 -21.25 -30.71 -20.91
C ILE A 301 -21.31 -31.32 -22.30
N GLN A 302 -20.16 -31.36 -22.97
CA GLN A 302 -19.90 -32.24 -24.10
C GLN A 302 -19.06 -33.42 -23.63
N THR A 303 -19.41 -34.66 -23.99
CA THR A 303 -18.59 -35.84 -23.72
C THR A 303 -18.28 -36.64 -24.98
N LEU A 304 -17.09 -37.24 -25.01
CA LEU A 304 -16.57 -38.13 -26.06
C LEU A 304 -16.11 -39.49 -25.49
N GLY A 305 -16.10 -39.64 -24.17
CA GLY A 305 -15.69 -40.86 -23.46
C GLY A 305 -16.75 -41.32 -22.45
N SER A 306 -16.37 -42.26 -21.58
CA SER A 306 -17.27 -42.90 -20.60
C SER A 306 -17.28 -42.15 -19.27
N ALA A 307 -17.46 -40.83 -19.34
CA ALA A 307 -17.41 -39.91 -18.21
C ALA A 307 -18.44 -40.23 -17.11
N THR A 308 -18.13 -39.85 -15.86
CA THR A 308 -19.07 -39.88 -14.73
C THR A 308 -19.53 -38.46 -14.39
N ILE A 309 -20.85 -38.23 -14.40
CA ILE A 309 -21.46 -36.91 -14.27
C ILE A 309 -22.42 -36.89 -13.07
N LYS A 310 -22.19 -35.97 -12.12
CA LYS A 310 -23.06 -35.70 -10.95
C LYS A 310 -23.15 -34.19 -10.68
N ASN A 311 -23.90 -33.48 -11.52
CA ASN A 311 -23.92 -32.02 -11.52
C ASN A 311 -25.35 -31.48 -11.58
N THR A 312 -25.46 -30.18 -11.37
CA THR A 312 -26.70 -29.44 -11.45
C THR A 312 -26.69 -28.53 -12.69
N PHE A 313 -27.78 -28.56 -13.44
CA PHE A 313 -27.94 -27.89 -14.74
C PHE A 313 -29.23 -27.07 -14.76
N PHE A 314 -29.15 -25.80 -15.18
CA PHE A 314 -30.31 -24.92 -15.38
C PHE A 314 -30.16 -24.06 -16.62
N SER A 315 -31.28 -23.75 -17.28
CA SER A 315 -31.42 -22.72 -18.32
C SER A 315 -30.48 -22.78 -19.55
N ASN A 316 -29.52 -23.73 -19.59
CA ASN A 316 -28.60 -23.98 -20.69
C ASN A 316 -29.35 -24.08 -22.03
N GLU A 317 -28.84 -23.44 -23.09
CA GLU A 317 -29.62 -23.18 -24.30
C GLU A 317 -29.97 -24.46 -25.06
N THR A 318 -28.96 -25.22 -25.49
CA THR A 318 -29.12 -26.34 -26.42
C THR A 318 -29.09 -27.69 -25.70
N TYR A 319 -28.03 -27.95 -24.94
CA TYR A 319 -27.83 -29.23 -24.24
C TYR A 319 -27.33 -29.04 -22.81
N ASP A 320 -27.92 -29.76 -21.87
CA ASP A 320 -27.31 -29.97 -20.55
C ASP A 320 -26.15 -30.97 -20.70
N ILE A 321 -26.38 -32.07 -21.43
CA ILE A 321 -25.35 -33.08 -21.71
C ILE A 321 -25.46 -33.57 -23.15
N PHE A 322 -24.40 -33.39 -23.94
CA PHE A 322 -24.27 -33.96 -25.28
C PHE A 322 -23.14 -34.99 -25.33
N ASN A 323 -23.49 -36.28 -25.49
CA ASN A 323 -22.53 -37.31 -25.86
C ASN A 323 -22.37 -37.34 -27.38
N GLY A 324 -21.17 -36.97 -27.86
CA GLY A 324 -20.78 -36.99 -29.26
C GLY A 324 -20.14 -38.31 -29.73
N SER A 325 -20.14 -39.36 -28.91
CA SER A 325 -19.57 -40.67 -29.22
C SER A 325 -20.64 -41.77 -29.31
N ASP A 326 -20.63 -42.52 -30.41
CA ASP A 326 -21.45 -43.73 -30.60
C ASP A 326 -20.88 -44.98 -29.91
N SER A 327 -19.63 -44.93 -29.44
CA SER A 327 -18.91 -46.06 -28.84
C SER A 327 -18.58 -45.90 -27.35
N SER A 328 -18.81 -44.72 -26.79
CA SER A 328 -18.54 -44.39 -25.39
C SER A 328 -19.86 -44.15 -24.67
N PHE A 329 -19.99 -44.68 -23.46
CA PHE A 329 -21.24 -44.64 -22.70
C PHE A 329 -20.96 -43.95 -21.35
N PRO A 330 -21.15 -42.62 -21.24
CA PRO A 330 -21.12 -41.91 -19.98
C PRO A 330 -22.23 -42.36 -19.03
N THR A 331 -22.03 -42.10 -17.74
CA THR A 331 -22.96 -42.42 -16.65
C THR A 331 -23.39 -41.14 -15.93
N VAL A 332 -24.70 -40.89 -15.85
CA VAL A 332 -25.28 -39.71 -15.20
C VAL A 332 -26.05 -40.15 -13.96
N LEU A 333 -25.66 -39.61 -12.81
CA LEU A 333 -26.19 -39.98 -11.48
C LEU A 333 -26.44 -38.70 -10.66
N PHE A 334 -27.45 -38.71 -9.78
CA PHE A 334 -27.69 -37.65 -8.78
C PHE A 334 -27.67 -36.21 -9.36
N SER A 335 -28.10 -36.06 -10.62
CA SER A 335 -27.98 -34.81 -11.36
C SER A 335 -29.35 -34.16 -11.53
N ASN A 336 -29.42 -32.85 -11.30
CA ASN A 336 -30.58 -32.05 -11.69
C ASN A 336 -30.42 -31.61 -13.15
N LEU A 337 -31.23 -32.13 -14.06
CA LEU A 337 -31.14 -31.81 -15.49
C LEU A 337 -32.49 -31.86 -16.20
N ASN A 338 -32.57 -31.25 -17.39
CA ASN A 338 -33.67 -31.43 -18.31
C ASN A 338 -33.39 -32.63 -19.23
N SER A 339 -34.16 -33.70 -19.09
CA SER A 339 -34.00 -34.93 -19.88
C SER A 339 -34.17 -34.72 -21.39
N GLU A 340 -34.90 -33.69 -21.84
CA GLU A 340 -35.03 -33.35 -23.26
C GLU A 340 -33.75 -32.70 -23.83
N LYS A 341 -32.89 -32.17 -22.96
CA LYS A 341 -31.59 -31.57 -23.29
C LYS A 341 -30.40 -32.52 -23.05
N VAL A 342 -30.69 -33.82 -22.84
CA VAL A 342 -29.69 -34.89 -22.79
C VAL A 342 -29.71 -35.67 -24.11
N MET A 343 -28.59 -35.66 -24.83
CA MET A 343 -28.48 -36.19 -26.20
C MET A 343 -27.32 -37.18 -26.33
N GLY A 344 -27.56 -38.30 -27.03
CA GLY A 344 -26.59 -39.38 -27.24
C GLY A 344 -26.87 -40.65 -26.41
N SER A 345 -25.90 -41.57 -26.35
CA SER A 345 -26.03 -42.85 -25.62
C SER A 345 -25.43 -42.79 -24.22
N PHE A 346 -26.05 -43.45 -23.23
CA PHE A 346 -25.64 -43.43 -21.81
C PHE A 346 -25.80 -44.83 -21.20
N VAL A 347 -24.97 -45.20 -20.22
CA VAL A 347 -25.15 -46.48 -19.47
C VAL A 347 -26.34 -46.37 -18.53
N GLU A 348 -26.34 -45.32 -17.73
CA GLU A 348 -27.41 -44.96 -16.79
C GLU A 348 -27.67 -43.46 -16.91
N ASN A 349 -28.96 -43.08 -16.82
CA ASN A 349 -29.41 -41.70 -16.81
C ASN A 349 -30.40 -41.51 -15.64
N TYR A 350 -29.87 -41.67 -14.43
CA TYR A 350 -30.60 -41.44 -13.19
C TYR A 350 -30.62 -39.94 -12.88
N HIS A 351 -31.52 -39.24 -13.55
CA HIS A 351 -31.92 -37.89 -13.20
C HIS A 351 -32.80 -37.91 -11.95
N THR A 352 -32.53 -37.03 -11.00
CA THR A 352 -33.46 -36.73 -9.90
C THR A 352 -34.07 -35.38 -10.22
N ILE A 353 -35.39 -35.35 -10.41
CA ILE A 353 -36.11 -34.07 -10.48
C ILE A 353 -36.27 -33.58 -9.04
N TYR A 354 -35.33 -32.75 -8.61
CA TYR A 354 -35.43 -32.06 -7.34
C TYR A 354 -36.57 -31.03 -7.44
N THR A 355 -37.46 -31.03 -6.45
CA THR A 355 -38.69 -30.21 -6.50
C THR A 355 -38.47 -28.80 -6.01
N THR A 356 -37.50 -28.62 -5.10
CA THR A 356 -37.10 -27.35 -4.52
C THR A 356 -35.59 -27.24 -4.60
N LEU A 357 -35.09 -26.62 -5.67
CA LEU A 357 -33.65 -26.31 -5.82
C LEU A 357 -33.18 -25.40 -4.69
N GLY A 358 -34.00 -24.41 -4.35
CA GLY A 358 -33.88 -23.61 -3.15
C GLY A 358 -32.60 -22.80 -3.08
N PHE A 359 -32.23 -22.06 -4.14
CA PHE A 359 -31.15 -21.07 -4.07
C PHE A 359 -31.55 -19.85 -3.25
N VAL A 360 -30.56 -19.13 -2.73
CA VAL A 360 -30.76 -17.89 -1.96
C VAL A 360 -31.24 -16.76 -2.86
N ASP A 361 -30.60 -16.55 -4.01
CA ASP A 361 -30.95 -15.51 -4.99
C ASP A 361 -30.41 -15.85 -6.39
N GLU A 362 -31.07 -16.79 -7.06
CA GLU A 362 -30.72 -17.29 -8.41
C GLU A 362 -30.61 -16.15 -9.44
N ASP A 363 -31.59 -15.23 -9.44
CA ASP A 363 -31.67 -14.10 -10.38
C ASP A 363 -30.44 -13.16 -10.30
N ASN A 364 -29.76 -13.09 -9.16
CA ASN A 364 -28.57 -12.26 -8.94
C ASN A 364 -27.27 -13.06 -8.77
N GLY A 365 -27.29 -14.35 -9.09
CA GLY A 365 -26.11 -15.24 -9.11
C GLY A 365 -25.72 -15.84 -7.76
N ASP A 366 -26.57 -15.77 -6.74
CA ASP A 366 -26.32 -16.40 -5.43
C ASP A 366 -26.90 -17.81 -5.37
N TYR A 367 -26.09 -18.77 -5.82
CA TYR A 367 -26.43 -20.20 -5.85
C TYR A 367 -26.13 -20.93 -4.54
N HIS A 368 -25.98 -20.23 -3.41
CA HIS A 368 -26.01 -20.88 -2.12
C HIS A 368 -27.37 -21.51 -1.86
N LEU A 369 -27.38 -22.65 -1.15
CA LEU A 369 -28.62 -23.34 -0.82
C LEU A 369 -29.33 -22.69 0.38
N THR A 370 -30.64 -22.73 0.35
CA THR A 370 -31.55 -22.40 1.46
C THR A 370 -31.85 -23.64 2.30
N PRO A 371 -32.30 -23.51 3.57
CA PRO A 371 -32.60 -24.67 4.43
C PRO A 371 -33.70 -25.61 3.94
N THR A 372 -34.40 -25.25 2.86
CA THR A 372 -35.47 -26.04 2.22
C THR A 372 -35.06 -26.65 0.88
N SER A 373 -33.79 -26.57 0.51
CA SER A 373 -33.26 -27.16 -0.72
C SER A 373 -33.25 -28.70 -0.65
N ASP A 374 -33.76 -29.35 -1.70
CA ASP A 374 -33.65 -30.80 -1.88
C ASP A 374 -32.22 -31.24 -2.32
N LEU A 375 -31.31 -30.28 -2.57
CA LEU A 375 -29.91 -30.55 -3.00
C LEU A 375 -28.94 -30.78 -1.83
N ILE A 376 -29.38 -30.51 -0.59
CA ILE A 376 -28.62 -30.69 0.64
C ILE A 376 -28.45 -32.18 0.93
N ASP A 377 -27.23 -32.60 1.31
CA ASP A 377 -26.84 -33.98 1.63
C ASP A 377 -27.10 -35.01 0.52
N ALA A 378 -27.43 -34.58 -0.70
CA ALA A 378 -27.92 -35.45 -1.79
C ALA A 378 -26.83 -36.07 -2.67
N GLY A 379 -25.55 -35.75 -2.43
CA GLY A 379 -24.39 -36.22 -3.20
C GLY A 379 -23.70 -37.45 -2.66
N THR A 380 -22.36 -37.39 -2.55
CA THR A 380 -21.52 -38.54 -2.19
C THR A 380 -20.31 -38.12 -1.37
N THR A 381 -19.96 -38.89 -0.34
CA THR A 381 -18.81 -38.59 0.55
C THR A 381 -17.45 -38.91 -0.07
N THR A 382 -17.40 -39.77 -1.08
CA THR A 382 -16.15 -40.28 -1.68
C THR A 382 -16.36 -40.72 -3.12
N ILE A 383 -15.33 -40.62 -3.95
CA ILE A 383 -15.28 -41.19 -5.30
C ILE A 383 -14.04 -42.10 -5.37
N GLU A 384 -14.19 -43.30 -5.91
CA GLU A 384 -13.05 -44.21 -6.07
C GLU A 384 -12.03 -43.63 -7.06
N GLY A 385 -10.75 -43.60 -6.66
CA GLY A 385 -9.65 -43.12 -7.51
C GLY A 385 -9.50 -41.60 -7.62
N LEU A 386 -10.36 -40.78 -6.98
CA LEU A 386 -10.32 -39.33 -7.07
C LEU A 386 -10.34 -38.66 -5.69
N ASN A 387 -9.34 -37.83 -5.41
CA ASN A 387 -9.33 -37.00 -4.22
C ASN A 387 -10.26 -35.80 -4.43
N LEU A 388 -11.28 -35.69 -3.58
CA LEU A 388 -12.12 -34.49 -3.50
C LEU A 388 -11.32 -33.30 -2.93
N PRO A 389 -11.59 -32.06 -3.38
CA PRO A 389 -11.09 -30.87 -2.70
C PRO A 389 -11.50 -30.87 -1.24
N THR A 390 -10.60 -30.45 -0.34
CA THR A 390 -10.91 -30.34 1.10
C THR A 390 -11.87 -29.20 1.40
N THR A 391 -12.00 -28.24 0.48
CA THR A 391 -12.91 -27.10 0.60
C THR A 391 -13.84 -26.95 -0.59
N ASP A 392 -14.99 -26.32 -0.36
CA ASP A 392 -15.92 -25.85 -1.37
C ASP A 392 -15.45 -24.52 -2.02
N LEU A 393 -16.29 -23.92 -2.87
CA LEU A 393 -15.99 -22.67 -3.58
C LEU A 393 -15.86 -21.45 -2.67
N ASP A 394 -16.45 -21.48 -1.47
CA ASP A 394 -16.30 -20.46 -0.42
C ASP A 394 -15.03 -20.64 0.43
N GLY A 395 -14.27 -21.71 0.20
CA GLY A 395 -13.14 -22.11 1.04
C GLY A 395 -13.56 -22.73 2.37
N LYS A 396 -14.81 -23.16 2.53
CA LYS A 396 -15.33 -23.90 3.70
C LYS A 396 -15.16 -25.41 3.51
N ALA A 397 -15.24 -26.18 4.59
CA ALA A 397 -15.04 -27.63 4.53
C ALA A 397 -16.01 -28.28 3.53
N ARG A 398 -15.54 -29.19 2.66
CA ARG A 398 -16.34 -29.70 1.55
C ARG A 398 -17.36 -30.80 1.89
N ILE A 399 -17.52 -31.13 3.16
CA ILE A 399 -18.52 -32.10 3.64
C ILE A 399 -19.13 -31.50 4.91
N VAL A 400 -20.31 -30.88 4.80
CA VAL A 400 -21.01 -30.25 5.92
C VAL A 400 -22.37 -30.91 6.16
N GLY A 401 -22.33 -32.16 6.63
CA GLY A 401 -23.55 -32.93 6.87
C GLY A 401 -23.31 -34.43 6.89
N ALA A 402 -24.25 -35.16 6.32
CA ALA A 402 -24.14 -36.59 6.06
C ALA A 402 -23.40 -36.91 4.76
N SER A 403 -23.48 -36.05 3.74
CA SER A 403 -22.74 -36.19 2.48
C SER A 403 -22.29 -34.84 1.90
N ILE A 404 -22.12 -34.78 0.57
CA ILE A 404 -21.75 -33.58 -0.19
C ILE A 404 -23.03 -33.01 -0.81
N ASP A 405 -23.17 -31.69 -0.81
CA ASP A 405 -24.30 -31.02 -1.46
C ASP A 405 -24.14 -30.99 -2.99
N ILE A 406 -25.25 -31.05 -3.73
CA ILE A 406 -25.20 -30.99 -5.20
C ILE A 406 -25.03 -29.52 -5.67
N GLY A 407 -23.79 -29.04 -5.62
CA GLY A 407 -23.39 -27.73 -6.13
C GLY A 407 -21.96 -27.36 -5.68
N PRO A 408 -21.42 -26.20 -6.08
CA PRO A 408 -20.07 -25.78 -5.73
C PRO A 408 -19.93 -25.32 -4.27
N TYR A 409 -21.04 -25.09 -3.57
CA TYR A 409 -21.14 -24.66 -2.17
C TYR A 409 -21.73 -25.75 -1.29
N GLU A 410 -21.34 -25.79 -0.01
CA GLU A 410 -21.98 -26.64 1.01
C GLU A 410 -22.94 -25.81 1.89
N PHE A 411 -24.16 -26.30 2.10
CA PHE A 411 -25.09 -25.74 3.06
C PHE A 411 -24.62 -26.04 4.48
N SER A 412 -24.68 -25.02 5.33
CA SER A 412 -24.36 -25.18 6.74
C SER A 412 -25.53 -24.70 7.57
N THR A 413 -26.14 -25.60 8.35
CA THR A 413 -27.21 -25.23 9.29
C THR A 413 -26.74 -24.25 10.38
N THR A 414 -25.44 -24.05 10.52
CA THR A 414 -24.87 -23.16 11.52
C THR A 414 -24.62 -21.73 11.03
N ARG A 415 -24.75 -21.46 9.72
CA ARG A 415 -24.43 -20.16 9.12
C ARG A 415 -25.32 -19.03 9.65
N PRO A 416 -24.88 -17.76 9.60
CA PRO A 416 -25.73 -16.62 9.96
C PRO A 416 -27.03 -16.60 9.16
N THR A 417 -28.18 -16.47 9.81
CA THR A 417 -29.47 -16.28 9.11
C THR A 417 -29.78 -14.80 9.02
N ILE A 418 -29.99 -14.26 7.82
CA ILE A 418 -30.45 -12.88 7.66
C ILE A 418 -31.98 -12.85 7.82
N ASN A 419 -32.44 -12.18 8.87
CA ASN A 419 -33.86 -12.08 9.22
C ASN A 419 -34.58 -10.97 8.42
N SER A 420 -33.86 -9.87 8.13
CA SER A 420 -34.38 -8.76 7.33
C SER A 420 -33.28 -7.82 6.87
N PHE A 421 -33.32 -7.39 5.60
CA PHE A 421 -32.50 -6.31 5.06
C PHE A 421 -33.36 -5.10 4.64
N THR A 422 -33.06 -3.93 5.22
CA THR A 422 -33.87 -2.70 5.09
C THR A 422 -33.02 -1.44 4.97
N TYR A 423 -33.63 -0.33 4.55
CA TYR A 423 -32.99 0.97 4.46
C TYR A 423 -33.96 2.09 4.87
N THR A 424 -33.40 3.26 5.16
CA THR A 424 -34.10 4.52 5.46
C THR A 424 -33.37 5.69 4.79
N GLY A 425 -34.10 6.77 4.51
CA GLY A 425 -33.59 7.93 3.76
C GLY A 425 -34.48 8.27 2.57
N ASN A 426 -34.14 9.32 1.83
CA ASN A 426 -34.83 9.71 0.61
C ASN A 426 -34.20 9.01 -0.59
N THR A 427 -34.97 8.25 -1.37
CA THR A 427 -34.49 7.54 -2.57
C THR A 427 -34.38 8.49 -3.78
N GLN A 428 -33.57 9.52 -3.61
CA GLN A 428 -33.22 10.52 -4.63
C GLN A 428 -31.69 10.63 -4.72
N GLU A 429 -31.18 11.03 -5.88
CA GLU A 429 -29.76 11.35 -6.05
C GLU A 429 -29.22 12.26 -4.94
N LEU A 430 -27.95 12.12 -4.59
CA LEU A 430 -27.23 12.98 -3.64
C LEU A 430 -27.84 13.03 -2.23
N ASN A 431 -28.68 12.06 -1.88
CA ASN A 431 -29.20 11.85 -0.52
C ASN A 431 -28.58 10.57 0.05
N GLU A 432 -28.12 10.63 1.30
CA GLU A 432 -27.60 9.46 1.99
C GLU A 432 -28.75 8.51 2.40
N LEU A 433 -28.58 7.22 2.09
CA LEU A 433 -29.40 6.13 2.60
C LEU A 433 -28.66 5.43 3.74
N THR A 434 -29.38 5.14 4.83
CA THR A 434 -28.88 4.32 5.95
C THR A 434 -29.53 2.94 5.91
N PHE A 435 -28.70 1.91 5.85
CA PHE A 435 -29.08 0.51 5.77
C PHE A 435 -29.10 -0.14 7.16
N THR A 436 -29.99 -1.12 7.35
CA THR A 436 -30.19 -1.84 8.61
C THR A 436 -30.51 -3.30 8.33
N THR A 437 -29.70 -4.18 8.93
CA THR A 437 -29.78 -5.63 8.73
C THR A 437 -29.92 -6.33 10.07
N ASN A 438 -30.97 -7.14 10.22
CA ASN A 438 -31.16 -8.00 11.38
C ASN A 438 -30.79 -9.43 11.01
N TYR A 439 -30.10 -10.14 11.90
CA TYR A 439 -29.62 -11.49 11.68
C TYR A 439 -29.69 -12.33 12.97
N THR A 440 -29.60 -13.65 12.81
CA THR A 440 -29.51 -14.65 13.89
C THR A 440 -28.22 -15.44 13.70
N LEU A 441 -27.53 -15.75 14.79
CA LEU A 441 -26.34 -16.62 14.80
C LEU A 441 -26.64 -17.89 15.60
N THR A 442 -25.93 -18.97 15.28
CA THR A 442 -25.97 -20.22 16.07
C THR A 442 -25.38 -20.00 17.46
N ASP A 443 -25.96 -20.67 18.48
CA ASP A 443 -25.47 -20.62 19.86
C ASP A 443 -23.96 -20.88 19.95
N GLY A 444 -23.25 -19.97 20.63
CA GLY A 444 -21.79 -20.01 20.80
C GLY A 444 -20.99 -19.24 19.75
N ARG A 445 -21.61 -18.80 18.65
CA ARG A 445 -20.96 -17.92 17.65
C ARG A 445 -21.22 -16.44 17.93
N TYR A 446 -20.34 -15.59 17.41
CA TYR A 446 -20.46 -14.13 17.45
C TYR A 446 -20.24 -13.52 16.07
N ILE A 447 -20.71 -12.28 15.88
CA ILE A 447 -20.56 -11.55 14.62
C ILE A 447 -19.09 -11.17 14.41
N ASN A 448 -18.55 -11.47 13.24
CA ASN A 448 -17.21 -11.05 12.81
C ASN A 448 -17.31 -9.80 11.92
N SER A 449 -18.20 -9.79 10.93
CA SER A 449 -18.46 -8.61 10.10
C SER A 449 -19.89 -8.52 9.56
N VAL A 450 -20.34 -7.28 9.37
CA VAL A 450 -21.48 -6.91 8.54
C VAL A 450 -20.94 -6.00 7.45
N SER A 451 -21.10 -6.37 6.19
CA SER A 451 -20.59 -5.60 5.06
C SER A 451 -21.61 -5.49 3.92
N TYR A 452 -21.53 -4.40 3.17
CA TYR A 452 -22.47 -4.04 2.12
C TYR A 452 -21.71 -3.83 0.79
N ASP A 453 -22.33 -4.25 -0.31
CA ASP A 453 -21.93 -3.92 -1.68
C ASP A 453 -23.09 -3.13 -2.30
N PHE A 454 -22.87 -1.84 -2.52
CA PHE A 454 -23.91 -0.89 -2.96
C PHE A 454 -24.07 -0.79 -4.47
N GLU A 455 -23.11 -1.32 -5.23
CA GLU A 455 -23.00 -1.20 -6.70
C GLU A 455 -23.03 -2.56 -7.41
N ASN A 456 -23.19 -3.66 -6.65
CA ASN A 456 -23.19 -5.05 -7.13
C ASN A 456 -21.91 -5.42 -7.91
N ASN A 457 -20.76 -4.98 -7.41
CA ASN A 457 -19.45 -5.14 -8.04
C ASN A 457 -18.43 -5.90 -7.16
N GLU A 458 -18.92 -6.60 -6.13
CA GLU A 458 -18.14 -7.36 -5.14
C GLU A 458 -17.21 -6.50 -4.25
N THR A 459 -17.35 -5.17 -4.28
CA THR A 459 -16.62 -4.25 -3.39
C THR A 459 -17.38 -4.08 -2.07
N TRP A 460 -16.99 -4.85 -1.06
CA TRP A 460 -17.63 -4.87 0.25
C TRP A 460 -17.07 -3.80 1.20
N THR A 461 -17.96 -2.99 1.81
CA THR A 461 -17.62 -2.01 2.86
C THR A 461 -18.39 -2.30 4.16
N THR A 462 -17.82 -1.94 5.32
CA THR A 462 -18.53 -2.03 6.62
C THR A 462 -19.37 -0.77 6.92
N SER A 463 -19.30 0.27 6.08
CA SER A 463 -20.23 1.40 6.15
C SER A 463 -21.65 0.92 5.85
N ASN A 464 -22.59 1.22 6.74
CA ASN A 464 -24.01 0.99 6.50
C ASN A 464 -24.71 2.21 5.89
N THR A 465 -23.98 3.22 5.40
CA THR A 465 -24.53 4.34 4.63
C THR A 465 -23.90 4.45 3.25
N HIS A 466 -24.69 4.93 2.28
CA HIS A 466 -24.27 5.18 0.91
C HIS A 466 -25.06 6.31 0.26
N THR A 467 -24.46 7.00 -0.70
CA THR A 467 -25.11 8.08 -1.48
C THR A 467 -24.95 7.80 -2.97
N TYR A 468 -26.07 7.72 -3.69
CA TYR A 468 -26.07 7.50 -5.12
C TYR A 468 -26.04 8.83 -5.88
N ASN A 469 -25.07 8.99 -6.79
CA ASN A 469 -24.88 10.23 -7.55
C ASN A 469 -25.75 10.34 -8.81
N THR A 470 -26.33 9.23 -9.26
CA THR A 470 -27.16 9.14 -10.46
C THR A 470 -28.46 8.40 -10.20
N ALA A 471 -29.54 8.82 -10.86
CA ALA A 471 -30.81 8.10 -10.86
C ALA A 471 -30.66 6.75 -11.58
N GLY A 472 -31.30 5.71 -11.03
CA GLY A 472 -31.17 4.34 -11.53
C GLY A 472 -31.78 3.31 -10.58
N THR A 473 -31.81 2.06 -11.05
CA THR A 473 -32.14 0.90 -10.22
C THR A 473 -30.83 0.25 -9.78
N TYR A 474 -30.66 0.06 -8.48
CA TYR A 474 -29.47 -0.49 -7.85
C TYR A 474 -29.80 -1.76 -7.08
N THR A 475 -29.00 -2.81 -7.24
CA THR A 475 -29.08 -4.03 -6.43
C THR A 475 -28.04 -3.94 -5.32
N VAL A 476 -28.47 -3.67 -4.09
CA VAL A 476 -27.57 -3.66 -2.94
C VAL A 476 -27.49 -5.06 -2.35
N LYS A 477 -26.29 -5.54 -2.01
CA LYS A 477 -26.09 -6.78 -1.27
C LYS A 477 -25.58 -6.49 0.15
N VAL A 478 -25.99 -7.29 1.13
CA VAL A 478 -25.40 -7.33 2.48
C VAL A 478 -24.88 -8.74 2.77
N LYS A 479 -23.69 -8.83 3.38
CA LYS A 479 -23.02 -10.05 3.82
C LYS A 479 -22.85 -10.00 5.35
N ILE A 480 -23.31 -11.05 6.03
CA ILE A 480 -23.17 -11.24 7.47
C ILE A 480 -22.22 -12.41 7.70
N THR A 481 -21.07 -12.19 8.35
CA THR A 481 -20.04 -13.20 8.59
C THR A 481 -19.84 -13.44 10.08
N ASP A 482 -19.80 -14.69 10.54
CA ASP A 482 -19.58 -15.04 11.95
C ASP A 482 -18.13 -15.41 12.32
N SER A 483 -17.94 -15.81 13.57
CA SER A 483 -16.67 -16.19 14.19
C SER A 483 -15.97 -17.40 13.57
N GLU A 484 -16.71 -18.31 12.92
CA GLU A 484 -16.14 -19.43 12.13
C GLU A 484 -15.93 -19.02 10.66
N GLY A 485 -16.22 -17.76 10.35
CA GLY A 485 -16.19 -17.18 9.02
C GLY A 485 -17.30 -17.68 8.10
N GLU A 486 -18.29 -18.44 8.59
CA GLU A 486 -19.47 -18.75 7.79
C GLU A 486 -20.28 -17.47 7.58
N PHE A 487 -20.93 -17.36 6.43
CA PHE A 487 -21.70 -16.16 6.09
C PHE A 487 -23.02 -16.48 5.40
N SER A 488 -23.86 -15.45 5.29
CA SER A 488 -24.98 -15.40 4.35
C SER A 488 -25.02 -14.05 3.67
N ILE A 489 -25.57 -14.02 2.47
CA ILE A 489 -25.81 -12.81 1.68
C ILE A 489 -27.32 -12.62 1.50
N GLN A 490 -27.77 -11.37 1.38
CA GLN A 490 -29.11 -11.02 0.92
C GLN A 490 -29.03 -9.78 0.03
N SER A 491 -29.73 -9.79 -1.10
CA SER A 491 -29.85 -8.64 -1.99
C SER A 491 -31.09 -7.79 -1.70
N LYS A 492 -31.12 -6.58 -2.26
CA LYS A 492 -32.30 -5.71 -2.29
C LYS A 492 -32.22 -4.70 -3.43
N GLU A 493 -33.25 -4.66 -4.26
CA GLU A 493 -33.42 -3.63 -5.27
C GLU A 493 -33.85 -2.29 -4.65
N ILE A 494 -33.24 -1.19 -5.11
CA ILE A 494 -33.55 0.19 -4.72
C ILE A 494 -33.64 1.06 -5.97
N ILE A 495 -34.73 1.80 -6.12
CA ILE A 495 -34.93 2.75 -7.22
C ILE A 495 -34.59 4.16 -6.71
N ILE A 496 -33.48 4.70 -7.21
CA ILE A 496 -33.05 6.08 -6.96
C ILE A 496 -33.63 6.97 -8.05
N THR A 497 -34.39 7.97 -7.65
CA THR A 497 -35.01 8.94 -8.56
C THR A 497 -34.14 10.18 -8.74
N GLU A 498 -34.27 10.88 -9.86
CA GLU A 498 -33.53 12.13 -10.08
C GLU A 498 -33.89 13.17 -9.01
N LEU A 499 -32.86 13.82 -8.46
CA LEU A 499 -33.06 15.00 -7.64
C LEU A 499 -33.19 16.21 -8.58
N ASP A 500 -34.30 16.94 -8.48
CA ASP A 500 -34.48 18.18 -9.25
C ASP A 500 -33.41 19.21 -8.86
N PHE A 501 -32.70 19.75 -9.85
CA PHE A 501 -31.70 20.79 -9.67
C PHE A 501 -32.23 22.01 -8.90
N ALA A 502 -33.51 22.36 -9.05
CA ALA A 502 -34.10 23.45 -8.26
C ALA A 502 -34.10 23.13 -6.75
N SER A 503 -34.28 21.85 -6.39
CA SER A 503 -34.42 21.35 -5.02
C SER A 503 -33.09 21.03 -4.32
N MET A 504 -31.98 20.91 -5.06
CA MET A 504 -30.65 20.65 -4.51
C MET A 504 -30.14 21.76 -3.58
N THR A 505 -29.38 21.40 -2.54
CA THR A 505 -28.53 22.35 -1.79
C THR A 505 -27.42 22.92 -2.68
N ASN A 506 -26.74 23.98 -2.25
CA ASN A 506 -25.61 24.52 -3.02
C ASN A 506 -24.45 23.52 -3.16
N GLU A 507 -24.27 22.64 -2.17
CA GLU A 507 -23.29 21.55 -2.17
C GLU A 507 -23.68 20.44 -3.16
N GLN A 508 -24.93 19.99 -3.14
CA GLN A 508 -25.45 19.04 -4.13
C GLN A 508 -25.39 19.60 -5.57
N LYS A 509 -25.68 20.90 -5.75
CA LYS A 509 -25.50 21.60 -7.03
C LYS A 509 -24.04 21.63 -7.46
N LEU A 510 -23.10 21.74 -6.53
CA LEU A 510 -21.66 21.71 -6.80
C LEU A 510 -21.23 20.30 -7.26
N ILE A 511 -21.68 19.25 -6.57
CA ILE A 511 -21.43 17.84 -6.94
C ILE A 511 -22.00 17.51 -8.32
N LYS A 512 -23.20 18.01 -8.69
CA LYS A 512 -23.79 17.75 -10.03
C LYS A 512 -23.28 18.70 -11.13
N ALA A 513 -22.52 19.75 -10.78
CA ALA A 513 -21.92 20.68 -11.74
C ALA A 513 -20.41 20.46 -11.99
N ILE A 514 -19.78 19.58 -11.20
CA ILE A 514 -18.35 19.27 -11.24
C ILE A 514 -18.21 17.75 -11.36
N ASP A 515 -17.36 17.28 -12.27
CA ASP A 515 -17.02 15.86 -12.37
C ASP A 515 -16.34 15.38 -11.07
N SER A 516 -16.75 14.23 -10.55
CA SER A 516 -16.42 13.75 -9.19
C SER A 516 -14.92 13.74 -8.90
N GLN A 517 -14.10 13.47 -9.92
CA GLN A 517 -12.63 13.50 -9.87
C GLN A 517 -12.02 14.85 -9.46
N TYR A 518 -12.77 15.97 -9.50
CA TYR A 518 -12.29 17.31 -9.17
C TYR A 518 -12.92 17.92 -7.90
N TYR A 519 -13.78 17.17 -7.20
CA TYR A 519 -14.57 17.71 -6.08
C TYR A 519 -13.67 18.21 -4.92
N ASP A 520 -12.77 17.36 -4.44
CA ASP A 520 -11.96 17.64 -3.25
C ASP A 520 -10.98 18.82 -3.45
N GLU A 521 -10.34 18.91 -4.62
CA GLU A 521 -9.47 20.05 -4.96
C GLU A 521 -10.25 21.37 -5.00
N ILE A 522 -11.45 21.37 -5.55
CA ILE A 522 -12.25 22.59 -5.70
C ILE A 522 -12.86 23.02 -4.35
N ILE A 523 -13.28 22.07 -3.50
CA ILE A 523 -13.68 22.34 -2.11
C ILE A 523 -12.52 22.95 -1.32
N ALA A 524 -11.30 22.41 -1.44
CA ALA A 524 -10.12 22.97 -0.78
C ALA A 524 -9.86 24.43 -1.22
N ILE A 525 -9.94 24.73 -2.51
CA ILE A 525 -9.78 26.09 -3.08
C ILE A 525 -10.87 27.06 -2.56
N ILE A 526 -12.10 26.59 -2.34
CA ILE A 526 -13.20 27.40 -1.79
C ILE A 526 -12.97 27.69 -0.30
N SER A 527 -12.61 26.68 0.49
CA SER A 527 -12.32 26.84 1.92
C SER A 527 -11.15 27.81 2.18
N ASP A 528 -10.12 27.79 1.33
CA ASP A 528 -8.97 28.71 1.45
C ASP A 528 -9.37 30.18 1.15
N LYS A 529 -10.38 30.39 0.29
CA LYS A 529 -10.99 31.71 0.04
C LYS A 529 -11.87 32.21 1.19
N GLU A 530 -12.58 31.34 1.90
CA GLU A 530 -13.32 31.74 3.11
C GLU A 530 -12.40 32.07 4.29
N SER A 531 -11.33 31.29 4.46
CA SER A 531 -10.24 31.54 5.43
C SER A 531 -9.60 32.92 5.27
N THR A 532 -9.21 33.27 4.04
CA THR A 532 -8.61 34.57 3.70
C THR A 532 -9.60 35.73 3.83
N SER A 533 -10.89 35.51 3.52
CA SER A 533 -11.95 36.52 3.69
C SER A 533 -12.22 36.84 5.16
N THR A 534 -12.24 35.82 6.03
CA THR A 534 -12.49 35.97 7.48
C THR A 534 -11.37 36.73 8.17
N SER A 535 -10.12 36.45 7.80
CA SER A 535 -8.92 37.12 8.33
C SER A 535 -8.88 38.63 8.03
N SER A 536 -9.39 39.03 6.85
CA SER A 536 -9.51 40.44 6.44
C SER A 536 -10.56 41.20 7.28
N GLY A 537 -11.67 40.55 7.60
CA GLY A 537 -12.73 41.12 8.45
C GLY A 537 -12.26 41.41 9.89
N ILE A 538 -11.54 40.47 10.51
CA ILE A 538 -10.98 40.63 11.86
C ILE A 538 -9.99 41.79 11.91
N THR A 539 -9.03 41.83 10.97
CA THR A 539 -8.03 42.90 10.85
C THR A 539 -8.68 44.29 10.70
N THR A 540 -9.81 44.38 10.00
CA THR A 540 -10.55 45.65 9.84
C THR A 540 -11.27 46.06 11.15
N GLY A 541 -11.78 45.09 11.92
CA GLY A 541 -12.41 45.34 13.22
C GLY A 541 -11.42 45.84 14.29
N GLU A 542 -10.24 45.22 14.39
CA GLU A 542 -9.22 45.58 15.38
C GLU A 542 -8.66 47.00 15.17
N ASN A 543 -8.48 47.40 13.91
CA ASN A 543 -8.02 48.75 13.54
C ASN A 543 -9.06 49.85 13.88
N ASN A 544 -10.37 49.53 13.87
CA ASN A 544 -11.41 50.49 14.26
C ASN A 544 -11.46 50.71 15.78
N VAL A 545 -11.21 49.68 16.60
CA VAL A 545 -11.20 49.79 18.07
C VAL A 545 -9.95 50.51 18.60
N THR A 546 -8.82 50.37 17.90
CA THR A 546 -7.56 51.06 18.29
C THR A 546 -7.49 52.53 17.84
N SER A 547 -8.20 52.92 16.78
CA SER A 547 -8.21 54.30 16.28
C SER A 547 -9.17 55.25 17.00
N ASP A 548 -10.26 54.73 17.59
CA ASP A 548 -11.11 55.50 18.53
C ASP A 548 -11.69 54.62 19.65
N PRO A 549 -10.90 54.32 20.70
CA PRO A 549 -11.39 53.57 21.87
C PRO A 549 -12.47 54.32 22.67
N SER A 550 -12.63 55.63 22.49
CA SER A 550 -13.59 56.44 23.24
C SER A 550 -15.03 56.19 22.80
N SER A 551 -15.24 55.90 21.51
CA SER A 551 -16.53 55.43 20.96
C SER A 551 -16.98 54.06 21.51
N TYR A 552 -16.10 53.33 22.21
CA TYR A 552 -16.37 52.00 22.79
C TYR A 552 -16.32 52.00 24.34
N ASN A 553 -16.35 53.16 25.01
CA ASN A 553 -16.21 53.33 26.47
C ASN A 553 -14.90 52.77 27.06
N LEU A 554 -13.81 52.69 26.28
CA LEU A 554 -12.51 52.21 26.73
C LEU A 554 -11.55 53.37 27.06
N ILE A 555 -10.68 53.18 28.07
CA ILE A 555 -9.61 54.13 28.42
C ILE A 555 -8.23 53.49 28.28
N THR A 556 -7.23 54.31 27.97
CA THR A 556 -5.86 53.85 27.70
C THR A 556 -5.05 53.61 28.98
N LYS A 557 -4.01 52.77 28.89
CA LYS A 557 -3.12 52.40 30.01
C LYS A 557 -2.54 53.62 30.75
N ALA A 558 -2.20 54.70 30.02
CA ALA A 558 -1.69 55.95 30.59
C ALA A 558 -2.70 56.69 31.50
N GLN A 559 -4.00 56.52 31.25
CA GLN A 559 -5.07 57.10 32.09
C GLN A 559 -5.29 56.26 33.36
N SER A 560 -5.07 54.94 33.30
CA SER A 560 -5.14 54.05 34.47
C SER A 560 -4.00 54.30 35.46
N ASP A 561 -2.77 54.49 34.96
CA ASP A 561 -1.57 54.61 35.81
C ASP A 561 -1.54 55.94 36.62
N SER A 562 -2.38 56.92 36.28
CA SER A 562 -2.61 58.12 37.10
C SER A 562 -3.57 57.90 38.28
N LEU A 563 -4.36 56.82 38.30
CA LEU A 563 -5.37 56.54 39.33
C LEU A 563 -4.83 55.67 40.49
N VAL A 564 -3.70 54.97 40.28
CA VAL A 564 -3.14 54.01 41.24
C VAL A 564 -2.41 54.70 42.42
N SER A 565 -2.06 55.99 42.32
CA SER A 565 -1.42 56.76 43.41
C SER A 565 -2.35 57.11 44.60
N LEU A 566 -3.55 56.52 44.70
CA LEU A 566 -4.60 56.96 45.63
C LEU A 566 -5.17 55.88 46.59
N SER A 567 -4.75 54.61 46.55
CA SER A 567 -5.50 53.50 47.20
C SER A 567 -4.78 52.61 48.23
N GLN A 568 -3.65 53.03 48.81
CA GLN A 568 -3.01 52.27 49.91
C GLN A 568 -3.69 52.51 51.27
N THR A 569 -4.34 51.51 51.93
CA THR A 569 -4.46 51.27 53.41
C THR A 569 -5.44 50.10 53.82
N SER A 570 -4.96 49.04 54.55
CA SER A 570 -5.69 47.96 55.33
C SER A 570 -6.35 46.76 54.56
N GLY A 571 -6.66 45.53 55.10
CA GLY A 571 -6.37 44.82 56.39
C GLY A 571 -7.14 43.46 56.64
N TYR A 572 -6.89 42.80 57.81
CA TYR A 572 -7.51 41.58 58.46
C TYR A 572 -7.11 40.11 58.05
N ASN A 573 -6.71 39.31 59.06
CA ASN A 573 -6.47 37.85 59.10
C ASN A 573 -7.06 37.29 60.44
N ASP A 574 -6.89 35.98 60.74
CA ASP A 574 -7.10 35.31 62.06
C ASP A 574 -8.47 34.59 62.32
N GLY A 575 -8.60 33.34 61.86
CA GLY A 575 -9.87 32.58 61.84
C GLY A 575 -9.95 31.23 62.61
N LEU A 576 -9.97 30.11 61.88
CA LEU A 576 -10.86 28.97 62.23
C LEU A 576 -10.20 27.59 62.51
N ILE A 577 -8.87 27.52 62.73
CA ILE A 577 -8.14 26.22 62.78
C ILE A 577 -8.48 25.34 64.02
N ALA A 578 -9.02 25.87 65.10
CA ALA A 578 -9.06 25.22 66.42
C ALA A 578 -10.19 24.18 66.68
N GLY A 579 -10.93 23.73 65.65
CA GLY A 579 -12.27 23.15 65.82
C GLY A 579 -12.39 21.73 66.41
N LYS A 580 -12.09 20.68 65.63
CA LYS A 580 -12.79 19.38 65.76
C LYS A 580 -11.92 18.13 65.94
N GLN A 581 -10.65 18.31 66.28
CA GLN A 581 -9.68 17.24 66.60
C GLN A 581 -10.03 16.43 67.88
N TYR A 582 -11.10 16.75 68.61
CA TYR A 582 -11.22 16.31 70.01
C TYR A 582 -11.87 14.93 70.23
N ALA A 583 -12.95 14.60 69.53
CA ALA A 583 -13.93 13.65 70.08
C ALA A 583 -13.70 12.19 69.70
N GLN A 584 -13.67 11.92 68.39
CA GLN A 584 -13.92 10.61 67.76
C GLN A 584 -13.06 9.43 68.29
N ASP A 585 -11.86 9.78 68.73
CA ASP A 585 -10.67 8.95 68.98
C ASP A 585 -10.80 7.86 70.06
N ASN A 586 -12.00 7.58 70.60
CA ASN A 586 -12.16 6.83 71.85
C ASN A 586 -13.25 5.73 71.82
N LEU A 587 -13.17 4.76 70.88
CA LEU A 587 -13.79 3.42 71.05
C LEU A 587 -12.77 2.38 71.53
N ALA A 588 -11.53 2.48 71.06
CA ALA A 588 -10.42 1.64 71.51
C ALA A 588 -9.99 1.92 72.96
N GLU A 589 -10.38 3.08 73.53
CA GLU A 589 -10.19 3.37 74.96
C GLU A 589 -11.02 2.43 75.88
N PHE A 590 -12.06 1.77 75.34
CA PHE A 590 -13.00 0.93 76.11
C PHE A 590 -12.88 -0.58 75.82
N ASN A 591 -12.05 -1.00 74.87
CA ASN A 591 -11.66 -2.41 74.63
C ASN A 591 -12.83 -3.40 74.37
N LEU A 592 -13.73 -3.07 73.43
CA LEU A 592 -14.94 -3.84 73.09
C LEU A 592 -14.93 -4.36 71.64
N VAL A 593 -15.30 -5.63 71.41
CA VAL A 593 -15.65 -6.20 70.08
C VAL A 593 -16.88 -7.11 70.20
N THR A 594 -17.59 -7.35 69.08
CA THR A 594 -18.93 -7.98 69.10
C THR A 594 -18.91 -9.44 68.66
N THR A 595 -19.97 -10.20 68.95
CA THR A 595 -20.13 -11.58 68.46
C THR A 595 -20.22 -11.68 66.94
N THR A 596 -20.60 -10.59 66.25
CA THR A 596 -20.54 -10.47 64.79
C THR A 596 -19.10 -10.55 64.27
N THR A 597 -18.12 -10.06 65.04
CA THR A 597 -16.69 -10.10 64.67
C THR A 597 -16.18 -11.54 64.58
N ARG A 598 -16.52 -12.42 65.53
CA ARG A 598 -16.08 -13.83 65.54
C ARG A 598 -16.50 -14.61 64.30
N ASP A 599 -17.72 -14.42 63.84
CA ASP A 599 -18.25 -15.17 62.69
C ASP A 599 -17.70 -14.59 61.37
N ALA A 600 -17.36 -13.30 61.35
CA ALA A 600 -16.53 -12.70 60.31
C ALA A 600 -15.08 -13.25 60.32
N ASP A 601 -14.48 -13.55 61.48
CA ASP A 601 -13.12 -14.09 61.58
C ASP A 601 -12.99 -15.50 60.95
N VAL A 602 -14.02 -16.35 61.08
CA VAL A 602 -14.04 -17.68 60.42
C VAL A 602 -14.13 -17.55 58.90
N GLN A 603 -14.97 -16.63 58.41
CA GLN A 603 -15.07 -16.35 56.98
C GLN A 603 -13.78 -15.69 56.45
N ALA A 604 -13.17 -14.80 57.22
CA ALA A 604 -11.86 -14.21 56.94
C ALA A 604 -10.75 -15.26 56.91
N ALA A 605 -10.80 -16.30 57.75
CA ALA A 605 -9.82 -17.40 57.71
C ALA A 605 -9.95 -18.25 56.43
N THR A 606 -11.17 -18.54 55.95
CA THR A 606 -11.37 -19.23 54.66
C THR A 606 -10.93 -18.35 53.48
N THR A 607 -11.28 -17.06 53.48
CA THR A 607 -10.79 -16.10 52.50
C THR A 607 -9.27 -15.97 52.54
N SER A 608 -8.66 -15.94 53.72
CA SER A 608 -7.20 -15.88 53.90
C SER A 608 -6.49 -17.11 53.34
N GLY A 609 -7.06 -18.31 53.50
CA GLY A 609 -6.52 -19.54 52.90
C GLY A 609 -6.49 -19.48 51.35
N ILE A 610 -7.57 -19.01 50.73
CA ILE A 610 -7.65 -18.84 49.27
C ILE A 610 -6.70 -17.72 48.81
N THR A 611 -6.66 -16.60 49.52
CA THR A 611 -5.75 -15.48 49.25
C THR A 611 -4.29 -15.92 49.34
N THR A 612 -3.91 -16.67 50.38
CA THR A 612 -2.54 -17.17 50.56
C THR A 612 -2.14 -18.18 49.47
N GLY A 613 -3.06 -19.08 49.08
CA GLY A 613 -2.81 -20.01 47.97
C GLY A 613 -2.64 -19.29 46.63
N LYS A 614 -3.44 -18.26 46.36
CA LYS A 614 -3.30 -17.42 45.17
C LYS A 614 -2.00 -16.61 45.20
N GLN A 615 -1.67 -16.02 46.35
CA GLN A 615 -0.44 -15.26 46.56
C GLN A 615 0.79 -16.14 46.35
N TYR A 616 0.80 -17.39 46.84
CA TYR A 616 1.91 -18.32 46.63
C TYR A 616 2.20 -18.57 45.13
N VAL A 617 1.15 -18.76 44.31
CA VAL A 617 1.31 -18.92 42.85
C VAL A 617 1.80 -17.62 42.19
N GLN A 618 1.37 -16.45 42.69
CA GLN A 618 1.81 -15.14 42.20
C GLN A 618 3.26 -14.80 42.61
N ASP A 619 3.74 -15.31 43.75
CA ASP A 619 5.09 -15.10 44.27
C ASP A 619 6.11 -16.08 43.67
N ASN A 620 5.68 -17.28 43.28
CA ASN A 620 6.53 -18.38 42.81
C ASN A 620 6.26 -18.76 41.34
N LEU A 621 5.95 -17.78 40.48
CA LEU A 621 5.58 -18.00 39.08
C LEU A 621 6.53 -18.91 38.28
N THR A 622 7.83 -18.85 38.57
CA THR A 622 8.88 -19.68 37.95
C THR A 622 8.79 -21.16 38.35
N GLU A 623 8.21 -21.50 39.51
CA GLU A 623 7.89 -22.88 39.90
C GLU A 623 6.82 -23.50 38.99
N PHE A 624 5.98 -22.65 38.38
CA PHE A 624 4.85 -23.03 37.53
C PHE A 624 5.06 -22.74 36.04
N ASN A 625 6.27 -22.37 35.60
CA ASN A 625 6.57 -21.90 34.24
C ASN A 625 5.69 -20.71 33.76
N LEU A 626 5.24 -19.86 34.68
CA LEU A 626 4.45 -18.68 34.39
C LEU A 626 5.32 -17.41 34.36
N ILE A 627 4.91 -16.43 33.56
CA ILE A 627 5.37 -15.04 33.63
C ILE A 627 4.16 -14.13 33.78
N THR A 628 4.28 -12.99 34.47
CA THR A 628 3.16 -12.03 34.53
C THR A 628 2.97 -11.36 33.17
N LYS A 629 1.72 -11.01 32.84
CA LYS A 629 1.44 -10.14 31.69
C LYS A 629 2.24 -8.84 31.78
N THR A 630 2.37 -8.24 32.98
CA THR A 630 3.21 -7.06 33.21
C THR A 630 4.69 -7.30 32.89
N ALA A 631 5.27 -8.46 33.21
CA ALA A 631 6.65 -8.78 32.85
C ALA A 631 6.82 -8.97 31.34
N SER A 632 5.84 -9.57 30.66
CA SER A 632 5.79 -9.66 29.20
C SER A 632 5.69 -8.27 28.56
N ASP A 633 4.77 -7.43 29.05
CA ASP A 633 4.55 -6.07 28.56
C ASP A 633 5.79 -5.17 28.84
N ILE A 634 6.50 -5.36 29.96
CA ILE A 634 7.79 -4.72 30.26
C ILE A 634 8.90 -5.23 29.32
N ALA A 635 8.94 -6.53 29.01
CA ALA A 635 9.92 -7.07 28.05
C ALA A 635 9.68 -6.53 26.64
N ILE A 636 8.42 -6.42 26.21
CA ILE A 636 8.01 -5.78 24.96
C ILE A 636 8.37 -4.29 24.97
N ALA A 637 8.04 -3.55 26.03
CA ALA A 637 8.42 -2.14 26.17
C ALA A 637 9.93 -1.92 26.18
N SER A 638 10.70 -2.82 26.80
CA SER A 638 12.17 -2.81 26.81
C SER A 638 12.74 -3.14 25.41
N ALA A 639 12.14 -4.08 24.67
CA ALA A 639 12.50 -4.37 23.30
C ALA A 639 12.19 -3.20 22.35
N ILE A 640 11.03 -2.54 22.51
CA ILE A 640 10.68 -1.30 21.80
C ILE A 640 11.67 -0.18 22.15
N THR A 641 11.98 0.02 23.43
CA THR A 641 12.96 1.03 23.88
C THR A 641 14.35 0.74 23.30
N THR A 642 14.75 -0.53 23.23
CA THR A 642 16.03 -0.95 22.65
C THR A 642 16.05 -0.75 21.13
N GLY A 643 14.94 -1.04 20.44
CA GLY A 643 14.78 -0.76 19.01
C GLY A 643 14.83 0.73 18.69
N GLN A 644 14.08 1.55 19.46
CA GLN A 644 14.11 3.01 19.37
C GLN A 644 15.51 3.56 19.67
N ALA A 645 16.20 3.06 20.69
CA ALA A 645 17.58 3.44 20.99
C ALA A 645 18.53 3.06 19.85
N ASN A 646 18.35 1.90 19.21
CA ASN A 646 19.18 1.47 18.09
C ASN A 646 18.98 2.36 16.84
N VAL A 647 17.73 2.71 16.51
CA VAL A 647 17.40 3.66 15.42
C VAL A 647 17.92 5.07 15.74
N THR A 648 17.83 5.50 17.00
CA THR A 648 18.30 6.83 17.43
C THR A 648 19.83 6.92 17.48
N ALA A 649 20.52 5.82 17.81
CA ALA A 649 21.98 5.76 17.86
C ALA A 649 22.62 5.56 16.48
N ASN A 650 21.94 4.89 15.56
CA ASN A 650 22.45 4.56 14.22
C ASN A 650 21.50 5.03 13.09
N PRO A 651 21.06 6.31 13.06
CA PRO A 651 20.03 6.78 12.13
C PRO A 651 20.42 6.57 10.66
N SER A 652 21.72 6.69 10.33
CA SER A 652 22.25 6.46 8.99
C SER A 652 22.05 5.04 8.47
N THR A 653 22.09 4.01 9.32
CA THR A 653 21.78 2.62 8.91
C THR A 653 20.30 2.39 8.61
N PHE A 654 19.42 3.35 8.96
CA PHE A 654 17.99 3.33 8.65
C PHE A 654 17.60 4.41 7.61
N GLY A 655 18.58 5.02 6.92
CA GLY A 655 18.33 6.08 5.93
C GLY A 655 17.91 7.43 6.52
N LEU A 656 18.07 7.62 7.84
CA LEU A 656 17.69 8.84 8.55
C LEU A 656 18.91 9.74 8.79
N ILE A 657 18.69 11.06 8.76
CA ILE A 657 19.68 12.08 9.16
C ILE A 657 19.20 12.79 10.42
N THR A 658 20.11 13.22 11.30
CA THR A 658 19.71 13.92 12.53
C THR A 658 19.45 15.40 12.26
N ILE A 659 18.69 16.03 13.18
CA ILE A 659 18.50 17.49 13.18
C ILE A 659 19.85 18.20 13.30
N ALA A 660 20.82 17.64 14.05
CA ALA A 660 22.16 18.18 14.19
C ALA A 660 22.98 18.10 12.88
N ASP A 661 22.82 17.05 12.08
CA ASP A 661 23.46 16.95 10.75
C ASP A 661 22.91 18.01 9.80
N LYS A 662 21.58 18.16 9.78
CA LYS A 662 20.88 19.20 9.02
C LYS A 662 21.31 20.62 9.46
N ASP A 663 21.38 20.88 10.77
CA ASP A 663 21.82 22.18 11.30
C ASP A 663 23.32 22.46 11.04
N THR A 664 24.16 21.41 10.99
CA THR A 664 25.58 21.50 10.62
C THR A 664 25.74 21.82 9.13
N ALA A 665 24.94 21.19 8.25
CA ALA A 665 24.90 21.49 6.82
C ALA A 665 24.43 22.94 6.57
N VAL A 666 23.36 23.38 7.24
CA VAL A 666 22.88 24.77 7.19
C VAL A 666 23.95 25.76 7.67
N SER A 667 24.62 25.48 8.79
CA SER A 667 25.70 26.33 9.31
C SER A 667 26.87 26.45 8.32
N SER A 668 27.22 25.34 7.66
CA SER A 668 28.27 25.30 6.63
C SER A 668 27.89 26.12 5.39
N ALA A 669 26.62 26.03 4.95
CA ALA A 669 26.10 26.82 3.84
C ALA A 669 26.04 28.33 4.15
N VAL A 670 25.67 28.70 5.39
CA VAL A 670 25.66 30.10 5.84
C VAL A 670 27.06 30.70 5.86
N GLU A 671 28.07 29.98 6.35
CA GLU A 671 29.45 30.50 6.31
C GLU A 671 29.98 30.59 4.87
N GLN A 672 29.69 29.63 3.99
CA GLN A 672 30.01 29.76 2.55
C GLN A 672 29.36 31.00 1.92
N GLY A 673 28.07 31.24 2.17
CA GLY A 673 27.37 32.43 1.69
C GLY A 673 28.02 33.74 2.19
N LYS A 674 28.44 33.77 3.44
CA LYS A 674 29.16 34.90 4.04
C LYS A 674 30.54 35.13 3.41
N GLN A 675 31.30 34.08 3.10
CA GLN A 675 32.58 34.19 2.39
C GLN A 675 32.39 34.70 0.94
N ILE A 676 31.30 34.30 0.27
CA ILE A 676 30.95 34.83 -1.06
C ILE A 676 30.70 36.35 -0.98
N VAL A 677 29.89 36.82 -0.03
CA VAL A 677 29.63 38.26 0.17
C VAL A 677 30.90 39.05 0.51
N LEU A 678 31.79 38.50 1.34
CA LEU A 678 33.07 39.14 1.70
C LEU A 678 34.08 39.19 0.54
N SER A 679 34.07 38.21 -0.35
CA SER A 679 34.99 38.16 -1.50
C SER A 679 34.57 39.06 -2.66
N SER A 680 33.28 39.39 -2.78
CA SER A 680 32.73 40.25 -3.85
C SER A 680 31.65 41.23 -3.35
N PRO A 681 31.91 42.10 -2.36
CA PRO A 681 30.88 42.95 -1.76
C PRO A 681 30.18 43.88 -2.78
N SER A 682 30.91 44.31 -3.82
CA SER A 682 30.37 45.14 -4.90
C SER A 682 29.30 44.44 -5.75
N SER A 683 29.32 43.11 -5.90
CA SER A 683 28.24 42.38 -6.59
C SER A 683 26.94 42.31 -5.79
N PHE A 684 27.00 42.66 -4.49
CA PHE A 684 25.85 42.78 -3.60
C PHE A 684 25.47 44.25 -3.32
N GLY A 685 26.08 45.22 -4.02
CA GLY A 685 25.84 46.65 -3.81
C GLY A 685 26.40 47.20 -2.49
N LEU A 686 27.39 46.52 -1.91
CA LEU A 686 28.03 46.89 -0.64
C LEU A 686 29.45 47.43 -0.88
N GLU A 687 29.86 48.42 -0.08
CA GLU A 687 31.23 48.93 -0.04
C GLU A 687 31.88 48.61 1.31
N LEU A 688 33.17 48.24 1.30
CA LEU A 688 33.93 47.99 2.52
C LEU A 688 34.29 49.32 3.21
N LYS A 689 34.10 49.37 4.52
CA LYS A 689 34.27 50.57 5.33
C LYS A 689 35.75 50.81 5.68
N GLU A 690 36.53 51.19 4.68
CA GLU A 690 37.99 51.38 4.75
C GLU A 690 38.43 52.36 5.86
N PRO A 691 39.51 52.06 6.61
CA PRO A 691 40.03 52.95 7.64
C PRO A 691 40.55 54.29 7.08
N LEU A 692 40.64 55.27 7.98
CA LEU A 692 41.24 56.57 7.69
C LEU A 692 42.78 56.44 7.77
N THR A 693 43.49 56.84 6.72
CA THR A 693 44.95 56.65 6.60
C THR A 693 45.67 57.97 6.37
N LYS A 694 46.96 58.03 6.73
CA LYS A 694 47.82 59.22 6.53
C LYS A 694 47.77 59.75 5.09
N ALA A 695 47.81 58.86 4.09
CA ALA A 695 47.70 59.23 2.68
C ALA A 695 46.38 59.94 2.32
N LYS A 696 45.24 59.55 2.93
CA LYS A 696 43.96 60.25 2.76
C LYS A 696 43.98 61.65 3.38
N ILE A 697 44.66 61.84 4.52
CA ILE A 697 44.84 63.15 5.18
C ILE A 697 45.83 64.04 4.41
N ASP A 698 46.89 63.46 3.86
CA ASP A 698 47.88 64.17 3.05
C ASP A 698 47.29 64.71 1.76
N ALA A 699 46.33 64.00 1.16
CA ALA A 699 45.64 64.38 -0.07
C ALA A 699 44.54 65.46 0.10
N LEU A 700 44.19 65.86 1.34
CA LEU A 700 43.23 66.93 1.59
C LEU A 700 43.78 68.29 1.09
N SER A 701 42.94 69.09 0.43
CA SER A 701 43.27 70.46 0.04
C SER A 701 43.44 71.38 1.26
N SER A 702 44.07 72.55 1.11
CA SER A 702 44.20 73.48 2.25
C SER A 702 42.84 74.02 2.70
N GLY A 703 42.67 74.19 4.01
CA GLY A 703 41.41 74.60 4.65
C GLY A 703 40.83 73.54 5.60
N TRP A 704 39.58 73.76 6.03
CA TRP A 704 38.87 72.91 6.97
C TRP A 704 38.13 71.76 6.28
N HIS A 705 38.34 70.54 6.79
CA HIS A 705 37.64 69.33 6.36
C HIS A 705 36.98 68.66 7.55
N ASN A 706 35.71 68.27 7.40
CA ASN A 706 35.04 67.39 8.37
C ASN A 706 35.11 65.96 7.84
N ILE A 707 35.72 65.07 8.62
CA ILE A 707 35.92 63.66 8.29
C ILE A 707 35.56 62.79 9.50
N SER A 708 35.41 61.49 9.27
CA SER A 708 35.22 60.51 10.34
C SER A 708 36.08 59.28 10.07
N SER A 709 36.34 58.51 11.13
CA SER A 709 36.99 57.20 11.04
C SER A 709 36.01 56.11 11.50
N PRO A 710 35.90 54.97 10.77
CA PRO A 710 35.07 53.85 11.22
C PRO A 710 35.66 53.11 12.42
N SER A 711 36.96 53.28 12.67
CA SER A 711 37.73 52.61 13.72
C SER A 711 38.44 53.62 14.62
N GLU A 712 38.80 53.19 15.83
CA GLU A 712 39.62 53.99 16.75
C GLU A 712 41.02 54.24 16.15
N ILE A 713 41.51 55.46 16.27
CA ILE A 713 42.84 55.88 15.80
C ILE A 713 43.72 56.10 17.03
N MET A 714 44.65 55.18 17.25
CA MET A 714 45.65 55.26 18.33
C MET A 714 46.92 55.99 17.91
N ASP A 715 47.25 55.97 16.60
CA ASP A 715 48.39 56.69 16.04
C ASP A 715 47.91 57.99 15.40
N LEU A 716 48.06 59.11 16.12
CA LEU A 716 47.66 60.43 15.64
C LEU A 716 48.67 61.04 14.65
N THR A 717 49.85 60.43 14.44
CA THR A 717 50.83 60.92 13.46
C THR A 717 50.32 60.83 12.02
N ILE A 718 49.22 60.10 11.77
CA ILE A 718 48.50 60.17 10.48
C ILE A 718 48.03 61.60 10.15
N PHE A 719 47.94 62.48 11.14
CA PHE A 719 47.57 63.89 11.00
C PHE A 719 48.76 64.87 11.03
N ASP A 720 50.03 64.44 11.02
CA ASP A 720 51.17 65.37 11.16
C ASP A 720 51.21 66.51 10.12
N ASN A 721 50.62 66.28 8.95
CA ASN A 721 50.56 67.21 7.83
C ASN A 721 49.26 68.05 7.86
N ALA A 722 48.60 68.11 9.01
CA ALA A 722 47.52 69.03 9.32
C ALA A 722 48.01 70.07 10.32
N SER A 723 47.56 71.30 10.16
CA SER A 723 47.85 72.40 11.07
C SER A 723 47.27 72.14 12.47
N ILE A 724 46.00 71.72 12.55
CA ILE A 724 45.35 71.29 13.80
C ILE A 724 44.18 70.35 13.49
N VAL A 725 43.89 69.44 14.40
CA VAL A 725 42.76 68.52 14.37
C VAL A 725 41.92 68.72 15.62
N TRP A 726 40.62 69.01 15.45
CA TRP A 726 39.65 69.06 16.55
C TRP A 726 38.80 67.80 16.56
N ILE A 727 38.57 67.27 17.75
CA ILE A 727 37.84 66.05 18.01
C ILE A 727 36.78 66.37 19.05
N PHE A 728 35.52 66.15 18.71
CA PHE A 728 34.44 66.28 19.69
C PHE A 728 34.20 64.94 20.37
N ASN A 729 34.51 64.87 21.67
CA ASN A 729 34.24 63.69 22.48
C ASN A 729 32.80 63.76 23.02
N SER A 730 31.89 63.07 22.34
CA SER A 730 30.47 63.04 22.70
C SER A 730 30.19 62.42 24.06
N THR A 731 31.05 61.51 24.55
CA THR A 731 30.89 60.85 25.86
C THR A 731 31.20 61.78 27.02
N SER A 732 32.20 62.67 26.88
CA SER A 732 32.53 63.69 27.89
C SER A 732 31.97 65.08 27.57
N ASN A 733 31.25 65.23 26.45
CA ASN A 733 30.70 66.50 25.93
C ASN A 733 31.76 67.63 25.90
N SER A 734 32.97 67.30 25.47
CA SER A 734 34.14 68.20 25.53
C SER A 734 34.96 68.15 24.24
N TRP A 735 35.69 69.23 23.97
CA TRP A 735 36.61 69.30 22.84
C TRP A 735 38.00 68.80 23.23
N GLU A 736 38.57 67.98 22.36
CA GLU A 736 39.95 67.54 22.38
C GLU A 736 40.63 68.00 21.07
N ALA A 737 41.94 68.21 21.10
CA ALA A 737 42.68 68.68 19.94
C ALA A 737 44.02 67.98 19.79
N TYR A 738 44.48 67.80 18.55
CA TYR A 738 45.79 67.28 18.21
C TYR A 738 46.47 68.20 17.18
N SER A 739 47.79 68.34 17.28
CA SER A 739 48.63 68.99 16.27
C SER A 739 50.06 68.47 16.40
N SER A 740 50.77 68.37 15.28
CA SER A 740 52.23 68.16 15.24
C SER A 740 53.02 69.45 15.49
N ASN A 741 52.37 70.62 15.41
CA ASN A 741 53.01 71.91 15.58
C ASN A 741 53.18 72.27 17.06
N SER A 742 54.43 72.30 17.52
CA SER A 742 54.79 72.63 18.91
C SER A 742 54.26 73.97 19.45
N THR A 743 53.85 74.91 18.57
CA THR A 743 53.18 76.15 18.98
C THR A 743 51.73 75.89 19.35
N TYR A 744 50.99 75.13 18.54
CA TYR A 744 49.59 74.78 18.82
C TYR A 744 49.48 73.79 19.98
N ILE A 745 50.41 72.82 20.12
CA ILE A 745 50.47 71.94 21.31
C ILE A 745 50.52 72.79 22.59
N LYS A 746 51.45 73.75 22.67
CA LYS A 746 51.56 74.63 23.84
C LYS A 746 50.35 75.53 24.05
N GLN A 747 49.62 75.91 22.99
CA GLN A 747 48.38 76.68 23.14
C GLN A 747 47.26 75.79 23.72
N ILE A 748 47.13 74.55 23.25
CA ILE A 748 46.19 73.56 23.77
C ILE A 748 46.50 73.23 25.25
N GLU A 749 47.76 72.97 25.59
CA GLU A 749 48.18 72.63 26.96
C GLU A 749 47.98 73.76 27.98
N ASN A 750 47.94 75.03 27.53
CA ASN A 750 47.66 76.19 28.37
C ASN A 750 46.16 76.54 28.47
N ASP A 751 45.29 75.90 27.69
CA ASP A 751 43.84 76.13 27.74
C ASP A 751 43.16 75.13 28.69
N SER A 752 42.57 75.64 29.77
CA SER A 752 41.88 74.79 30.76
C SER A 752 40.60 74.09 30.27
N THR A 753 40.11 74.44 29.07
CA THR A 753 38.82 73.95 28.52
C THR A 753 38.98 72.87 27.46
N ILE A 754 40.20 72.65 26.95
CA ILE A 754 40.50 71.73 25.85
C ILE A 754 41.60 70.76 26.31
N LYS A 755 41.53 69.50 25.86
CA LYS A 755 42.59 68.51 26.17
C LYS A 755 43.38 68.15 24.91
N LEU A 756 44.66 67.86 25.09
CA LEU A 756 45.46 67.24 24.04
C LEU A 756 44.97 65.79 23.83
N ALA A 757 44.52 65.47 22.62
CA ALA A 757 44.03 64.14 22.29
C ALA A 757 45.20 63.15 22.24
N THR A 758 45.00 61.96 22.83
CA THR A 758 45.94 60.83 22.77
C THR A 758 45.46 59.69 21.88
N LYS A 759 44.18 59.74 21.47
CA LYS A 759 43.54 58.86 20.48
C LYS A 759 42.27 59.53 19.93
N ILE A 760 41.69 58.98 18.88
CA ILE A 760 40.35 59.34 18.38
C ILE A 760 39.47 58.09 18.40
N ASN A 761 38.37 58.12 19.15
CA ASN A 761 37.44 56.99 19.21
C ASN A 761 36.76 56.76 17.84
N ALA A 762 36.34 55.52 17.57
CA ALA A 762 35.57 55.19 16.37
C ALA A 762 34.30 56.06 16.25
N ALA A 763 33.97 56.49 15.02
CA ALA A 763 32.84 57.36 14.69
C ALA A 763 32.81 58.74 15.37
N ALA A 764 33.91 59.21 15.98
CA ALA A 764 34.02 60.60 16.41
C ALA A 764 33.99 61.57 15.21
N GLY A 765 33.47 62.79 15.43
CA GLY A 765 33.57 63.89 14.48
C GLY A 765 34.96 64.51 14.53
N ILE A 766 35.64 64.58 13.38
CA ILE A 766 37.03 65.04 13.25
C ILE A 766 37.06 66.24 12.29
N TRP A 767 37.52 67.39 12.77
CA TRP A 767 37.73 68.57 11.94
C TRP A 767 39.23 68.80 11.75
N VAL A 768 39.71 68.61 10.53
CA VAL A 768 41.11 68.74 10.15
C VAL A 768 41.31 70.08 9.43
N LEU A 769 42.19 70.93 9.94
CA LEU A 769 42.71 72.09 9.21
C LEU A 769 44.02 71.70 8.51
N LYS A 770 44.04 71.79 7.19
CA LYS A 770 45.25 71.67 6.37
C LYS A 770 45.91 73.03 6.19
#